data_AF-A0A8H3NLE6-F1
#
_entry.id   AF-A0A8H3NLE6-F1
#
_cell.length_a   1.000
_cell.length_b   1.000
_cell.length_c   1.000
_cell.angle_alpha   90.00
_cell.angle_beta   90.00
_cell.angle_gamma   90.00
#
_symmetry.space_group_name_H-M   'P 1'
#
loop_
_entity.id
_entity.type
_entity.pdbx_description
1 polymer ?
#
loop_
_entity_poly.entity_id
_entity_poly.type
_entity_poly.pdbx_seq_one_letter_code
_entity_poly.pdbx_strand_id
1 'polypeptide(L)'
;MSDEEDFVGFGDTFKDPEGFYPPEKEPTFAEHEMLTGQTVRVRLVGSHPLYGDLLWNAGRTSATYIEEKASALVEGKDVLEIGAAAGVPSIVSAIKGARTVVMTDYPDPDLVENMRYNASLSAPIIPSSSSLYVDGYKWGDPVEPLTAYLPEGSNSFDLLIMADVVYSYREHPNLIKVMQRTLKKSRDSVALVVFTPYQPWLLPRNQTFFPLAEQSGFQVTKIFEKVMDKVLFENDPGDELLRRTLRHQTRKSHAARSNPAKKKSPPNEASHPSSTVVIMPLIVLSGYPCSGLSHRAQQLASLLEATQDELFKSGAIPASRPRYKIHIVPTHDPSHPRTVYDNARTEKEARGVAYARAKRALGRDSFVILDGMNYIKGYRYQLWCEAKALGTTSCVVHVGTPVDQCIANNEARIRRRNAQQEKSESHDNEEKESSTTEADPQVEAQPNGPSPTAEDTEEPYPPDLLKNLIFRYEEPSTHSRWDKPLFTVPWSDPEPPIAEIWTALTGIPHPSTSADAETPVTTLTNALASNALLSDTASINTSATARTPRTAALQRPKIKPHQATVQPTATDSSALYAMEKCTSTIVTAIRSYTLTNPSAEAALAQSPDARGIAIPIPEASAPIFIPAHVATSGTTDELAGAGGILALPRLQRLRRQWIGLNRAYVGGHASAVKGGLAPDQVGDAFVRFLNAEFAGESGV
;
A
#
# COMPACT_ATOMS: atom_id res chain seq x y z
N MET A 1 -14.65 63.81 3.30
CA MET A 1 -14.40 63.62 1.86
C MET A 1 -13.13 62.78 1.81
N SER A 2 -13.24 61.47 2.03
CA SER A 2 -13.66 60.42 1.07
C SER A 2 -12.63 60.30 -0.05
N ASP A 3 -11.85 59.22 -0.01
CA ASP A 3 -11.75 58.23 -1.10
C ASP A 3 -10.69 57.17 -0.70
N GLU A 4 -11.12 56.21 0.11
CA GLU A 4 -10.44 54.92 0.36
C GLU A 4 -11.50 53.83 0.39
N GLU A 5 -11.91 53.29 -0.77
CA GLU A 5 -12.59 51.99 -0.86
C GLU A 5 -12.19 51.24 -2.15
N ASP A 6 -12.07 49.92 -1.98
CA ASP A 6 -12.12 48.83 -2.97
C ASP A 6 -10.84 48.36 -3.69
N PHE A 7 -9.90 47.80 -2.91
CA PHE A 7 -9.00 46.74 -3.38
C PHE A 7 -9.53 45.37 -2.90
N VAL A 8 -10.40 44.74 -3.68
CA VAL A 8 -10.91 43.39 -3.39
C VAL A 8 -9.84 42.35 -3.72
N GLY A 9 -9.23 41.79 -2.68
CA GLY A 9 -8.15 40.80 -2.79
C GLY A 9 -8.63 39.44 -3.34
N PHE A 10 -8.01 38.99 -4.43
CA PHE A 10 -8.22 37.68 -5.07
C PHE A 10 -7.69 36.48 -4.25
N GLY A 11 -7.28 36.70 -2.99
CA GLY A 11 -6.75 35.69 -2.08
C GLY A 11 -7.81 34.86 -1.35
N ASP A 12 -9.10 35.12 -1.60
CA ASP A 12 -10.22 34.46 -0.94
C ASP A 12 -10.99 33.46 -1.82
N THR A 13 -10.72 33.40 -3.14
CA THR A 13 -11.49 32.54 -4.06
C THR A 13 -11.10 31.05 -3.98
N PHE A 14 -9.94 30.73 -3.40
CA PHE A 14 -9.44 29.36 -3.21
C PHE A 14 -9.14 29.02 -1.75
N LYS A 15 -9.60 29.85 -0.81
CA LYS A 15 -9.71 29.38 0.56
C LYS A 15 -10.96 28.54 0.64
N ASP A 16 -10.79 27.32 1.12
CA ASP A 16 -11.91 26.57 1.65
C ASP A 16 -12.68 27.51 2.61
N PRO A 17 -14.01 27.67 2.45
CA PRO A 17 -14.81 28.56 3.30
C PRO A 17 -14.48 28.36 4.78
N GLU A 18 -14.57 29.43 5.58
CA GLU A 18 -14.40 29.29 7.03
C GLU A 18 -15.36 28.21 7.56
N GLY A 19 -14.81 27.11 8.08
CA GLY A 19 -15.60 25.92 8.51
C GLY A 19 -15.86 24.84 7.45
N PHE A 20 -15.21 24.88 6.27
CA PHE A 20 -15.33 23.86 5.22
C PHE A 20 -14.80 22.49 5.63
N TYR A 21 -13.67 22.45 6.34
CA TYR A 21 -13.30 21.29 7.15
C TYR A 21 -13.86 21.50 8.55
N PRO A 22 -14.43 20.46 9.18
CA PRO A 22 -14.59 20.48 10.63
C PRO A 22 -13.22 20.82 11.24
N PRO A 23 -13.16 21.71 12.25
CA PRO A 23 -11.91 21.95 12.95
C PRO A 23 -11.33 20.60 13.40
N GLU A 24 -10.01 20.44 13.31
CA GLU A 24 -9.34 19.29 13.90
C GLU A 24 -9.84 19.18 15.34
N LYS A 25 -10.43 18.03 15.68
CA LYS A 25 -10.97 17.84 17.02
C LYS A 25 -9.82 18.02 17.99
N GLU A 26 -9.95 18.99 18.88
CA GLU A 26 -8.95 19.23 19.92
C GLU A 26 -8.69 17.94 20.72
N PRO A 27 -7.44 17.64 21.08
CA PRO A 27 -7.11 16.52 21.95
C PRO A 27 -7.96 16.58 23.23
N THR A 28 -8.69 15.50 23.50
CA THR A 28 -9.51 15.43 24.71
C THR A 28 -8.72 14.79 25.85
N PHE A 29 -9.19 14.96 27.08
CA PHE A 29 -8.60 14.32 28.25
C PHE A 29 -9.58 13.31 28.83
N ALA A 30 -9.05 12.20 29.30
CA ALA A 30 -9.78 11.24 30.10
C ALA A 30 -9.06 11.00 31.42
N GLU A 31 -9.84 10.70 32.45
CA GLU A 31 -9.34 10.42 33.79
C GLU A 31 -9.67 8.99 34.20
N HIS A 32 -8.73 8.36 34.89
CA HIS A 32 -8.88 7.07 35.54
C HIS A 32 -8.60 7.24 37.04
N GLU A 33 -9.62 7.00 37.86
CA GLU A 33 -9.48 7.00 39.31
C GLU A 33 -8.94 5.63 39.77
N MET A 34 -7.78 5.65 40.42
CA MET A 34 -7.17 4.49 41.06
C MET A 34 -7.92 4.15 42.35
N LEU A 35 -7.80 2.91 42.82
CA LEU A 35 -8.42 2.44 44.07
C LEU A 35 -7.89 3.17 45.32
N THR A 36 -6.72 3.79 45.20
CA THR A 36 -6.13 4.67 46.23
C THR A 36 -6.76 6.07 46.28
N GLY A 37 -7.66 6.42 45.35
CA GLY A 37 -8.22 7.76 45.17
C GLY A 37 -7.33 8.71 44.36
N GLN A 38 -6.19 8.24 43.86
CA GLN A 38 -5.32 9.01 42.97
C GLN A 38 -5.85 8.98 41.53
N THR A 39 -5.83 10.13 40.85
CA THR A 39 -6.32 10.23 39.46
C THR A 39 -5.15 10.19 38.46
N VAL A 40 -5.22 9.25 37.52
CA VAL A 40 -4.37 9.21 36.32
C VAL A 40 -5.09 9.91 35.18
N ARG A 41 -4.60 11.09 34.80
CA ARG A 41 -5.12 11.86 33.67
C ARG A 41 -4.31 11.55 32.42
N VAL A 42 -5.00 11.27 31.31
CA VAL A 42 -4.39 10.96 30.01
C VAL A 42 -5.00 11.81 28.91
N ARG A 43 -4.17 12.24 27.96
CA ARG A 43 -4.58 12.87 26.70
C ARG A 43 -4.95 11.78 25.69
N LEU A 44 -6.01 12.03 24.95
CA LEU A 44 -6.49 11.22 23.84
C LEU A 44 -6.23 11.96 22.53
N VAL A 45 -5.93 11.24 21.47
CA VAL A 45 -5.73 11.83 20.13
C VAL A 45 -7.08 12.37 19.63
N GLY A 46 -7.13 13.54 19.02
CA GLY A 46 -8.40 14.21 18.68
C GLY A 46 -9.33 13.42 17.75
N SER A 47 -8.76 12.81 16.72
CA SER A 47 -9.39 11.80 15.87
C SER A 47 -8.27 10.98 15.24
N HIS A 48 -8.33 9.64 15.32
CA HIS A 48 -7.27 8.81 14.79
C HIS A 48 -7.81 7.53 14.15
N PRO A 49 -7.34 7.12 12.95
CA PRO A 49 -7.81 5.91 12.26
C PRO A 49 -7.49 4.60 13.01
N LEU A 50 -6.63 4.65 14.03
CA LEU A 50 -6.31 3.53 14.93
C LEU A 50 -7.06 3.58 16.26
N TYR A 51 -8.09 4.42 16.36
CA TYR A 51 -8.95 4.53 17.55
C TYR A 51 -8.23 4.95 18.86
N GLY A 52 -7.19 5.79 18.72
CA GLY A 52 -6.46 6.40 19.85
C GLY A 52 -7.20 7.57 20.51
N ASP A 53 -8.42 7.84 20.09
CA ASP A 53 -9.29 8.95 20.53
C ASP A 53 -10.20 8.58 21.71
N LEU A 54 -10.12 7.34 22.21
CA LEU A 54 -10.96 6.84 23.30
C LEU A 54 -10.14 6.15 24.39
N LEU A 55 -10.57 6.32 25.64
CA LEU A 55 -10.11 5.48 26.74
C LEU A 55 -11.02 4.27 26.90
N TRP A 56 -10.57 3.13 26.35
CA TRP A 56 -11.30 1.88 26.26
C TRP A 56 -11.64 1.23 27.61
N ASN A 57 -12.77 0.51 27.66
CA ASN A 57 -13.24 -0.15 28.88
C ASN A 57 -12.28 -1.25 29.34
N ALA A 58 -11.66 -1.99 28.40
CA ALA A 58 -10.64 -2.98 28.77
C ALA A 58 -9.39 -2.31 29.35
N GLY A 59 -9.01 -1.11 28.88
CA GLY A 59 -7.90 -0.35 29.46
C GLY A 59 -8.17 0.01 30.92
N ARG A 60 -9.32 0.63 31.21
CA ARG A 60 -9.73 0.97 32.59
C ARG A 60 -9.81 -0.26 33.49
N THR A 61 -10.42 -1.33 33.00
CA THR A 61 -10.63 -2.56 33.78
C THR A 61 -9.32 -3.32 34.01
N SER A 62 -8.42 -3.33 33.03
CA SER A 62 -7.09 -3.90 33.17
C SER A 62 -6.29 -3.14 34.24
N ALA A 63 -6.35 -1.81 34.23
CA ALA A 63 -5.68 -0.97 35.21
C ALA A 63 -6.18 -1.24 36.64
N THR A 64 -7.50 -1.26 36.87
CA THR A 64 -8.08 -1.62 38.18
C THR A 64 -7.66 -3.02 38.62
N TYR A 65 -7.73 -4.01 37.72
CA TYR A 65 -7.34 -5.39 38.05
C TYR A 65 -5.85 -5.53 38.37
N ILE A 66 -4.98 -4.81 37.65
CA ILE A 66 -3.54 -4.73 37.94
C ILE A 66 -3.30 -4.13 39.32
N GLU A 67 -4.02 -3.06 39.67
CA GLU A 67 -3.90 -2.43 40.98
C GLU A 67 -4.31 -3.37 42.13
N GLU A 68 -5.44 -4.08 42.00
CA GLU A 68 -5.92 -5.06 42.99
C GLU A 68 -4.93 -6.21 43.21
N LYS A 69 -4.19 -6.59 42.15
CA LYS A 69 -3.26 -7.74 42.14
C LYS A 69 -1.80 -7.29 42.01
N ALA A 70 -1.50 -6.06 42.42
CA ALA A 70 -0.22 -5.44 42.15
C ALA A 70 0.98 -6.27 42.62
N SER A 71 0.93 -6.75 43.86
CA SER A 71 2.00 -7.57 44.46
C SER A 71 2.27 -8.87 43.72
N ALA A 72 1.27 -9.43 43.03
CA ALA A 72 1.40 -10.67 42.28
C ALA A 72 1.74 -10.45 40.80
N LEU A 73 1.29 -9.34 40.20
CA LEU A 73 1.37 -9.12 38.75
C LEU A 73 2.49 -8.18 38.32
N VAL A 74 2.75 -7.10 39.07
CA VAL A 74 3.61 -6.01 38.60
C VAL A 74 4.72 -5.62 39.56
N GLU A 75 4.56 -5.71 40.88
CA GLU A 75 5.59 -5.26 41.83
C GLU A 75 6.95 -5.96 41.58
N GLY A 76 7.98 -5.17 41.27
CA GLY A 76 9.32 -5.66 40.95
C GLY A 76 9.42 -6.50 39.67
N LYS A 77 8.46 -6.40 38.74
CA LYS A 77 8.38 -7.23 37.52
C LYS A 77 8.59 -6.43 36.24
N ASP A 78 8.91 -7.14 35.16
CA ASP A 78 9.02 -6.57 33.82
C ASP A 78 7.68 -6.69 33.08
N VAL A 79 7.13 -5.59 32.61
CA VAL A 79 5.80 -5.48 32.01
C VAL A 79 5.92 -4.96 30.57
N LEU A 80 5.20 -5.58 29.65
CA LEU A 80 5.03 -5.11 28.27
C LEU A 80 3.54 -4.89 28.02
N GLU A 81 3.14 -3.76 27.46
CA GLU A 81 1.80 -3.54 26.93
C GLU A 81 1.87 -3.39 25.41
N ILE A 82 0.97 -4.08 24.71
CA ILE A 82 0.79 -3.93 23.26
C ILE A 82 -0.61 -3.37 22.98
N GLY A 83 -0.70 -2.40 22.07
CA GLY A 83 -1.95 -1.70 21.77
C GLY A 83 -2.40 -0.81 22.93
N ALA A 84 -1.48 -0.03 23.48
CA ALA A 84 -1.68 0.74 24.70
C ALA A 84 -2.63 1.95 24.55
N ALA A 85 -2.73 2.53 23.35
CA ALA A 85 -3.43 3.76 23.03
C ALA A 85 -3.11 4.91 24.00
N ALA A 86 -3.95 5.13 25.01
CA ALA A 86 -3.71 6.15 26.04
C ALA A 86 -2.72 5.71 27.14
N GLY A 87 -2.47 4.40 27.29
CA GLY A 87 -1.42 3.84 28.14
C GLY A 87 -1.77 3.67 29.62
N VAL A 88 -3.04 3.75 30.01
CA VAL A 88 -3.46 3.69 31.43
C VAL A 88 -2.96 2.42 32.15
N PRO A 89 -3.07 1.19 31.58
CA PRO A 89 -2.58 -0.02 32.25
C PRO A 89 -1.07 0.00 32.50
N SER A 90 -0.26 0.46 31.52
CA SER A 90 1.19 0.64 31.70
C SER A 90 1.53 1.69 32.76
N ILE A 91 0.85 2.83 32.75
CA ILE A 91 1.06 3.90 33.75
C ILE A 91 0.76 3.37 35.15
N VAL A 92 -0.38 2.70 35.34
CA VAL A 92 -0.73 2.09 36.64
C VAL A 92 0.27 1.02 37.03
N SER A 93 0.73 0.18 36.09
CA SER A 93 1.78 -0.82 36.37
C SER A 93 3.07 -0.17 36.89
N ALA A 94 3.47 0.97 36.31
CA ALA A 94 4.64 1.73 36.75
C ALA A 94 4.43 2.36 38.14
N ILE A 95 3.26 2.99 38.39
CA ILE A 95 2.90 3.56 39.70
C ILE A 95 2.93 2.48 40.80
N LYS A 96 2.49 1.26 40.48
CA LYS A 96 2.47 0.12 41.41
C LYS A 96 3.82 -0.59 41.56
N GLY A 97 4.91 -0.02 41.05
CA GLY A 97 6.26 -0.47 41.34
C GLY A 97 6.77 -1.58 40.43
N ALA A 98 6.29 -1.67 39.19
CA ALA A 98 6.97 -2.47 38.18
C ALA A 98 8.44 -2.06 38.02
N ARG A 99 9.35 -3.01 37.81
CA ARG A 99 10.77 -2.69 37.61
C ARG A 99 10.95 -1.96 36.29
N THR A 100 10.37 -2.52 35.23
CA THR A 100 10.43 -1.97 33.87
C THR A 100 9.09 -2.16 33.21
N VAL A 101 8.54 -1.08 32.66
CA VAL A 101 7.31 -1.09 31.87
C VAL A 101 7.65 -0.59 30.48
N VAL A 102 7.27 -1.35 29.45
CA VAL A 102 7.40 -0.95 28.05
C VAL A 102 5.98 -0.82 27.49
N MET A 103 5.55 0.43 27.29
CA MET A 103 4.25 0.78 26.72
C MET A 103 4.40 0.89 25.20
N THR A 104 3.61 0.13 24.45
CA THR A 104 3.71 0.15 22.98
C THR A 104 2.37 0.18 22.26
N ASP A 105 2.38 0.83 21.10
CA ASP A 105 1.29 0.81 20.13
C ASP A 105 1.89 0.91 18.71
N TYR A 106 1.06 0.88 17.66
CA TYR A 106 1.51 0.99 16.28
C TYR A 106 2.48 2.17 16.09
N PRO A 107 3.55 2.03 15.28
CA PRO A 107 4.59 3.06 15.12
C PRO A 107 4.11 4.23 14.25
N ASP A 108 3.06 4.87 14.71
CA ASP A 108 2.51 6.11 14.21
C ASP A 108 3.04 7.28 15.07
N PRO A 109 3.60 8.35 14.46
CA PRO A 109 4.20 9.44 15.22
C PRO A 109 3.26 10.12 16.21
N ASP A 110 1.99 10.35 15.84
CA ASP A 110 1.04 11.07 16.70
C ASP A 110 0.61 10.21 17.89
N LEU A 111 0.38 8.91 17.64
CA LEU A 111 0.05 7.96 18.69
C LEU A 111 1.20 7.77 19.69
N VAL A 112 2.41 7.57 19.18
CA VAL A 112 3.61 7.38 20.02
C VAL A 112 3.93 8.65 20.81
N GLU A 113 3.82 9.83 20.20
CA GLU A 113 4.04 11.10 20.89
C GLU A 113 2.96 11.37 21.95
N ASN A 114 1.72 10.97 21.70
CA ASN A 114 0.66 11.03 22.70
C ASN A 114 0.93 10.10 23.90
N MET A 115 1.40 8.87 23.66
CA MET A 115 1.81 7.97 24.74
C MET A 115 2.99 8.55 25.55
N ARG A 116 4.00 9.15 24.89
CA ARG A 116 5.11 9.83 25.57
C ARG A 116 4.63 11.00 26.43
N TYR A 117 3.71 11.80 25.90
CA TYR A 117 3.08 12.88 26.65
C TYR A 117 2.39 12.34 27.92
N ASN A 118 1.58 11.29 27.81
CA ASN A 118 0.89 10.68 28.96
C ASN A 118 1.85 10.07 30.00
N ALA A 119 2.93 9.43 29.53
CA ALA A 119 3.98 8.93 30.40
C ALA A 119 4.68 10.08 31.15
N SER A 120 4.99 11.19 30.46
CA SER A 120 5.61 12.37 31.07
C SER A 120 4.71 13.05 32.11
N LEU A 121 3.40 13.12 31.84
CA LEU A 121 2.41 13.68 32.76
C LEU A 121 2.31 12.87 34.06
N SER A 122 2.53 11.55 33.98
CA SER A 122 2.48 10.64 35.11
C SER A 122 3.85 10.42 35.80
N ALA A 123 4.94 10.96 35.23
CA ALA A 123 6.28 10.78 35.79
C ALA A 123 6.42 11.20 37.27
N PRO A 124 5.80 12.30 37.76
CA PRO A 124 5.93 12.71 39.17
C PRO A 124 5.33 11.73 40.18
N ILE A 125 4.40 10.86 39.74
CA ILE A 125 3.69 9.90 40.61
C ILE A 125 4.22 8.47 40.46
N ILE A 126 5.16 8.24 39.54
CA ILE A 126 5.82 6.95 39.37
C ILE A 126 7.00 6.86 40.35
N PRO A 127 7.12 5.78 41.15
CA PRO A 127 8.25 5.58 42.04
C PRO A 127 9.58 5.55 41.27
N SER A 128 10.66 6.07 41.87
CA SER A 128 12.00 6.07 41.25
C SER A 128 12.58 4.68 41.00
N SER A 129 12.03 3.64 41.65
CA SER A 129 12.37 2.23 41.41
C SER A 129 11.73 1.65 40.15
N SER A 130 10.82 2.38 39.49
CA SER A 130 10.09 1.96 38.30
C SER A 130 10.50 2.79 37.09
N SER A 131 10.82 2.12 35.98
CA SER A 131 11.09 2.77 34.69
C SER A 131 9.95 2.54 33.71
N LEU A 132 9.39 3.60 33.13
CA LEU A 132 8.37 3.55 32.08
C LEU A 132 8.96 4.03 30.75
N TYR A 133 8.99 3.13 29.76
CA TYR A 133 9.44 3.40 28.41
C TYR A 133 8.25 3.36 27.44
N VAL A 134 8.34 4.16 26.38
CA VAL A 134 7.33 4.26 25.33
C VAL A 134 7.99 4.07 23.97
N ASP A 135 7.46 3.16 23.17
CA ASP A 135 7.96 2.94 21.81
C ASP A 135 6.86 2.48 20.83
N GLY A 136 7.11 2.66 19.55
CA GLY A 136 6.28 2.16 18.47
C GLY A 136 6.56 0.69 18.18
N TYR A 137 5.52 -0.15 18.20
CA TYR A 137 5.62 -1.56 17.90
C TYR A 137 4.42 -2.08 17.13
N LYS A 138 4.71 -2.67 15.97
CA LYS A 138 3.72 -3.36 15.16
C LYS A 138 3.70 -4.84 15.53
N TRP A 139 2.51 -5.38 15.77
CA TRP A 139 2.35 -6.77 16.16
C TRP A 139 2.95 -7.74 15.12
N GLY A 140 3.86 -8.61 15.58
CA GLY A 140 4.50 -9.63 14.75
C GLY A 140 5.90 -9.28 14.25
N ASP A 141 6.32 -8.03 14.39
CA ASP A 141 7.68 -7.56 14.08
C ASP A 141 8.74 -8.16 15.03
N PRO A 142 10.05 -7.98 14.74
CA PRO A 142 11.13 -8.32 15.67
C PRO A 142 10.90 -7.72 17.07
N VAL A 143 11.11 -8.52 18.13
CA VAL A 143 10.85 -8.11 19.53
C VAL A 143 12.11 -7.62 20.23
N GLU A 144 13.25 -7.75 19.56
CA GLU A 144 14.57 -7.38 20.06
C GLU A 144 14.62 -5.91 20.54
N PRO A 145 14.02 -4.92 19.83
CA PRO A 145 13.92 -3.55 20.33
C PRO A 145 13.14 -3.42 21.64
N LEU A 146 12.10 -4.22 21.85
CA LEU A 146 11.30 -4.20 23.08
C LEU A 146 12.11 -4.73 24.27
N THR A 147 12.85 -5.82 24.05
CA THR A 147 13.67 -6.44 25.08
C THR A 147 14.91 -5.62 25.42
N ALA A 148 15.33 -4.68 24.55
CA ALA A 148 16.47 -3.81 24.79
C ALA A 148 16.26 -2.84 25.97
N TYR A 149 15.01 -2.58 26.36
CA TYR A 149 14.68 -1.78 27.54
C TYR A 149 14.83 -2.54 28.87
N LEU A 150 14.97 -3.87 28.82
CA LEU A 150 15.09 -4.70 30.02
C LEU A 150 16.50 -4.59 30.62
N PRO A 151 16.64 -4.82 31.94
CA PRO A 151 17.96 -4.88 32.57
C PRO A 151 18.86 -5.95 31.93
N GLU A 152 20.18 -5.73 31.99
CA GLU A 152 21.17 -6.68 31.47
C GLU A 152 20.92 -8.11 31.99
N GLY A 153 20.89 -9.07 31.07
CA GLY A 153 20.59 -10.47 31.37
C GLY A 153 19.11 -10.85 31.35
N SER A 154 18.19 -9.90 31.21
CA SER A 154 16.76 -10.16 30.98
C SER A 154 16.39 -9.97 29.51
N ASN A 155 15.67 -10.92 28.92
CA ASN A 155 15.27 -10.90 27.51
C ASN A 155 13.78 -11.22 27.31
N SER A 156 12.98 -11.12 28.37
CA SER A 156 11.58 -11.49 28.36
C SER A 156 10.85 -10.77 29.51
N PHE A 157 9.53 -10.69 29.42
CA PHE A 157 8.65 -9.99 30.35
C PHE A 157 7.90 -10.98 31.26
N ASP A 158 7.62 -10.54 32.49
CA ASP A 158 6.79 -11.27 33.44
C ASP A 158 5.29 -11.10 33.12
N LEU A 159 4.89 -9.91 32.67
CA LEU A 159 3.50 -9.59 32.33
C LEU A 159 3.43 -9.00 30.92
N LEU A 160 2.50 -9.51 30.10
CA LEU A 160 2.14 -8.93 28.80
C LEU A 160 0.69 -8.44 28.86
N ILE A 161 0.43 -7.15 28.75
CA ILE A 161 -0.91 -6.56 28.78
C ILE A 161 -1.44 -6.46 27.34
N MET A 162 -2.68 -6.92 27.16
CA MET A 162 -3.41 -7.00 25.90
C MET A 162 -4.86 -6.55 26.14
N ALA A 163 -5.06 -5.24 26.25
CA ALA A 163 -6.37 -4.64 26.50
C ALA A 163 -7.04 -4.26 25.15
N ASP A 164 -8.19 -4.86 24.86
CA ASP A 164 -8.96 -4.61 23.63
C ASP A 164 -8.14 -4.73 22.34
N VAL A 165 -7.24 -5.72 22.23
CA VAL A 165 -6.46 -5.99 20.99
C VAL A 165 -6.95 -7.18 20.18
N VAL A 166 -7.75 -8.08 20.79
CA VAL A 166 -8.20 -9.33 20.14
C VAL A 166 -9.37 -9.13 19.16
N TYR A 167 -9.91 -7.92 19.03
CA TYR A 167 -10.95 -7.61 18.04
C TYR A 167 -10.45 -7.81 16.60
N SER A 168 -9.16 -7.59 16.37
CA SER A 168 -8.53 -7.83 15.08
C SER A 168 -8.18 -9.31 14.93
N TYR A 169 -9.19 -10.14 14.65
CA TYR A 169 -9.02 -11.60 14.55
C TYR A 169 -7.99 -12.07 13.51
N ARG A 170 -7.66 -11.21 12.53
CA ARG A 170 -6.58 -11.47 11.55
C ARG A 170 -5.19 -11.39 12.16
N GLU A 171 -5.03 -10.61 13.22
CA GLU A 171 -3.76 -10.40 13.90
C GLU A 171 -3.54 -11.39 15.05
N HIS A 172 -4.49 -12.28 15.35
CA HIS A 172 -4.33 -13.32 16.39
C HIS A 172 -3.02 -14.11 16.26
N PRO A 173 -2.57 -14.56 15.06
CA PRO A 173 -1.28 -15.24 14.93
C PRO A 173 -0.09 -14.35 15.31
N ASN A 174 -0.15 -13.06 14.96
CA ASN A 174 0.91 -12.10 15.30
C ASN A 174 0.92 -11.83 16.81
N LEU A 175 -0.23 -11.61 17.44
CA LEU A 175 -0.35 -11.45 18.90
C LEU A 175 0.20 -12.67 19.65
N ILE A 176 -0.12 -13.89 19.21
CA ILE A 176 0.41 -15.13 19.79
C ILE A 176 1.93 -15.22 19.59
N LYS A 177 2.45 -14.84 18.43
CA LYS A 177 3.89 -14.77 18.18
C LYS A 177 4.58 -13.80 19.14
N VAL A 178 3.96 -12.65 19.44
CA VAL A 178 4.45 -11.74 20.48
C VAL A 178 4.49 -12.45 21.82
N MET A 179 3.37 -13.02 22.28
CA MET A 179 3.32 -13.78 23.55
C MET A 179 4.41 -14.86 23.62
N GLN A 180 4.65 -15.59 22.54
CA GLN A 180 5.66 -16.66 22.51
C GLN A 180 7.08 -16.14 22.64
N ARG A 181 7.39 -14.98 22.05
CA ARG A 181 8.74 -14.41 22.01
C ARG A 181 9.04 -13.48 23.19
N THR A 182 8.04 -12.84 23.78
CA THR A 182 8.25 -11.83 24.82
C THR A 182 7.98 -12.36 26.22
N LEU A 183 7.09 -13.35 26.42
CA LEU A 183 6.84 -13.84 27.78
C LEU A 183 7.92 -14.80 28.29
N LYS A 184 8.37 -14.54 29.52
CA LYS A 184 9.25 -15.43 30.27
C LYS A 184 8.62 -16.80 30.38
N LYS A 185 9.45 -17.84 30.27
CA LYS A 185 9.02 -19.23 30.46
C LYS A 185 8.92 -19.61 31.94
N SER A 186 8.38 -18.75 32.81
CA SER A 186 8.17 -19.02 34.26
C SER A 186 6.68 -19.17 34.63
N ARG A 187 6.35 -20.08 35.58
CA ARG A 187 4.96 -20.32 36.07
C ARG A 187 4.27 -19.03 36.53
N ASP A 188 5.07 -18.02 36.86
CA ASP A 188 4.63 -16.72 37.34
C ASP A 188 4.43 -15.65 36.26
N SER A 189 4.65 -16.00 34.99
CA SER A 189 4.52 -15.08 33.86
C SER A 189 3.16 -15.20 33.16
N VAL A 190 2.59 -14.08 32.72
CA VAL A 190 1.19 -13.98 32.28
C VAL A 190 1.03 -13.07 31.08
N ALA A 191 0.20 -13.44 30.10
CA ALA A 191 -0.39 -12.46 29.19
C ALA A 191 -1.79 -12.12 29.70
N LEU A 192 -2.04 -10.86 30.09
CA LEU A 192 -3.29 -10.22 30.47
C LEU A 192 -4.15 -9.84 29.28
N VAL A 193 -5.08 -10.71 28.89
CA VAL A 193 -6.00 -10.48 27.78
C VAL A 193 -7.37 -10.10 28.31
N VAL A 194 -7.74 -8.84 28.10
CA VAL A 194 -9.03 -8.26 28.51
C VAL A 194 -9.68 -7.66 27.28
N PHE A 195 -10.95 -7.97 27.02
CA PHE A 195 -11.64 -7.40 25.87
C PHE A 195 -13.13 -7.21 26.10
N THR A 196 -13.71 -6.27 25.36
CA THR A 196 -15.14 -6.00 25.27
C THR A 196 -15.61 -6.32 23.85
N PRO A 197 -16.67 -7.12 23.66
CA PRO A 197 -17.19 -7.42 22.33
C PRO A 197 -18.12 -6.28 21.86
N TYR A 198 -17.53 -5.14 21.53
CA TYR A 198 -18.25 -3.97 20.99
C TYR A 198 -19.08 -4.29 19.75
N GLN A 199 -18.65 -5.30 18.98
CA GLN A 199 -19.37 -5.86 17.83
C GLN A 199 -19.79 -7.31 18.14
N PRO A 200 -20.97 -7.55 18.76
CA PRO A 200 -21.36 -8.87 19.23
C PRO A 200 -21.38 -9.95 18.14
N TRP A 201 -21.72 -9.57 16.90
CA TRP A 201 -21.71 -10.49 15.76
C TRP A 201 -20.31 -10.99 15.36
N LEU A 202 -19.24 -10.31 15.78
CA LEU A 202 -17.86 -10.76 15.60
C LEU A 202 -17.30 -11.51 16.81
N LEU A 203 -18.03 -11.59 17.94
CA LEU A 203 -17.57 -12.29 19.14
C LEU A 203 -17.09 -13.72 18.86
N PRO A 204 -17.79 -14.55 18.04
CA PRO A 204 -17.29 -15.89 17.71
C PRO A 204 -15.91 -15.88 17.04
N ARG A 205 -15.61 -14.85 16.23
CA ARG A 205 -14.30 -14.67 15.60
C ARG A 205 -13.27 -14.12 16.59
N ASN A 206 -13.63 -13.17 17.44
CA ASN A 206 -12.70 -12.62 18.44
C ASN A 206 -12.27 -13.72 19.44
N GLN A 207 -13.18 -14.62 19.79
CA GLN A 207 -12.91 -15.74 20.69
C GLN A 207 -12.04 -16.84 20.06
N THR A 208 -11.81 -16.87 18.74
CA THR A 208 -10.88 -17.86 18.15
C THR A 208 -9.43 -17.68 18.61
N PHE A 209 -9.10 -16.49 19.16
CA PHE A 209 -7.82 -16.23 19.79
C PHE A 209 -7.48 -17.28 20.86
N PHE A 210 -8.47 -17.64 21.69
CA PHE A 210 -8.26 -18.49 22.86
C PHE A 210 -7.91 -19.94 22.48
N PRO A 211 -8.69 -20.64 21.63
CA PRO A 211 -8.28 -21.95 21.11
C PRO A 211 -6.94 -21.91 20.37
N LEU A 212 -6.64 -20.83 19.63
CA LEU A 212 -5.38 -20.71 18.91
C LEU A 212 -4.20 -20.54 19.86
N ALA A 213 -4.37 -19.80 20.96
CA ALA A 213 -3.39 -19.69 22.03
C ALA A 213 -3.16 -21.04 22.72
N GLU A 214 -4.22 -21.82 22.98
CA GLU A 214 -4.08 -23.18 23.54
C GLU A 214 -3.29 -24.11 22.63
N GLN A 215 -3.62 -24.13 21.33
CA GLN A 215 -2.88 -24.88 20.31
C GLN A 215 -1.41 -24.44 20.21
N SER A 216 -1.12 -23.19 20.55
CA SER A 216 0.22 -22.60 20.54
C SER A 216 1.00 -22.79 21.84
N GLY A 217 0.49 -23.62 22.76
CA GLY A 217 1.17 -24.04 23.99
C GLY A 217 0.87 -23.18 25.21
N PHE A 218 -0.15 -22.33 25.17
CA PHE A 218 -0.63 -21.57 26.32
C PHE A 218 -1.77 -22.30 27.04
N GLN A 219 -1.95 -22.01 28.33
CA GLN A 219 -3.15 -22.41 29.06
C GLN A 219 -4.03 -21.17 29.24
N VAL A 220 -5.32 -21.34 29.00
CA VAL A 220 -6.26 -20.23 28.87
C VAL A 220 -7.34 -20.36 29.94
N THR A 221 -7.24 -19.56 31.00
CA THR A 221 -8.14 -19.63 32.17
C THR A 221 -9.01 -18.38 32.29
N LYS A 222 -10.31 -18.54 32.50
CA LYS A 222 -11.23 -17.40 32.66
C LYS A 222 -11.13 -16.91 34.09
N ILE A 223 -10.84 -15.62 34.29
CA ILE A 223 -10.72 -15.07 35.65
C ILE A 223 -12.00 -14.36 36.07
N PHE A 224 -12.56 -13.51 35.20
CA PHE A 224 -13.82 -12.83 35.50
C PHE A 224 -14.60 -12.44 34.25
N GLU A 225 -15.87 -12.13 34.45
CA GLU A 225 -16.76 -11.48 33.50
C GLU A 225 -17.48 -10.34 34.26
N LYS A 226 -17.36 -9.10 33.77
CA LYS A 226 -17.94 -7.92 34.42
C LYS A 226 -18.84 -7.20 33.44
N VAL A 227 -20.08 -6.93 33.86
CA VAL A 227 -21.04 -6.13 33.10
C VAL A 227 -20.85 -4.67 33.53
N MET A 228 -20.60 -3.78 32.58
CA MET A 228 -20.48 -2.34 32.81
C MET A 228 -21.86 -1.69 32.87
N ASP A 229 -21.98 -0.58 33.61
CA ASP A 229 -23.27 0.11 33.79
C ASP A 229 -23.79 0.73 32.49
N LYS A 230 -22.87 1.19 31.63
CA LYS A 230 -23.16 1.83 30.33
C LYS A 230 -22.37 1.17 29.20
N VAL A 231 -22.95 1.18 28.01
CA VAL A 231 -22.23 0.83 26.76
C VAL A 231 -21.31 1.99 26.36
N LEU A 232 -20.18 1.69 25.71
CA LEU A 232 -19.26 2.74 25.23
C LEU A 232 -19.84 3.52 24.04
N PHE A 233 -20.67 2.85 23.22
CA PHE A 233 -21.34 3.41 22.06
C PHE A 233 -22.85 3.18 22.17
N GLU A 234 -23.61 4.20 22.57
CA GLU A 234 -25.06 4.07 22.85
C GLU A 234 -25.87 3.63 21.61
N ASN A 235 -25.52 4.13 20.43
CA ASN A 235 -26.27 3.92 19.19
C ASN A 235 -25.78 2.73 18.33
N ASP A 236 -24.78 1.98 18.79
CA ASP A 236 -24.25 0.85 18.01
C ASP A 236 -25.21 -0.35 18.01
N PRO A 237 -25.35 -1.07 16.89
CA PRO A 237 -26.26 -2.21 16.80
C PRO A 237 -25.77 -3.41 17.65
N GLY A 238 -26.66 -4.38 17.87
CA GLY A 238 -26.35 -5.63 18.58
C GLY A 238 -26.63 -5.59 20.09
N ASP A 239 -26.58 -6.77 20.72
CA ASP A 239 -26.96 -6.97 22.12
C ASP A 239 -26.17 -6.09 23.09
N GLU A 240 -26.86 -5.14 23.72
CA GLU A 240 -26.32 -4.20 24.71
C GLU A 240 -25.66 -4.91 25.90
N LEU A 241 -26.23 -6.04 26.35
CA LEU A 241 -25.67 -6.82 27.44
C LEU A 241 -24.30 -7.36 27.07
N LEU A 242 -24.13 -7.86 25.84
CA LEU A 242 -22.83 -8.30 25.35
C LEU A 242 -21.87 -7.12 25.16
N ARG A 243 -22.32 -6.00 24.59
CA ARG A 243 -21.49 -4.81 24.35
C ARG A 243 -20.97 -4.14 25.63
N ARG A 244 -21.63 -4.35 26.77
CA ARG A 244 -21.15 -3.90 28.09
C ARG A 244 -20.47 -5.00 28.91
N THR A 245 -20.35 -6.22 28.39
CA THR A 245 -19.72 -7.34 29.10
C THR A 245 -18.23 -7.41 28.78
N LEU A 246 -17.40 -7.08 29.76
CA LEU A 246 -15.96 -7.29 29.74
C LEU A 246 -15.61 -8.72 30.10
N ARG A 247 -14.76 -9.33 29.29
CA ARG A 247 -14.23 -10.68 29.52
C ARG A 247 -12.73 -10.63 29.70
N HIS A 248 -12.25 -11.35 30.71
CA HIS A 248 -10.84 -11.51 31.03
C HIS A 248 -10.43 -12.99 30.98
N GLN A 249 -9.26 -13.29 30.41
CA GLN A 249 -8.78 -14.68 30.35
C GLN A 249 -7.23 -14.82 30.37
N THR A 250 -6.61 -15.47 31.40
CA THR A 250 -5.13 -15.74 31.45
C THR A 250 -4.62 -16.88 32.38
N ARG A 251 -3.65 -17.74 31.94
CA ARG A 251 -2.26 -18.07 32.47
C ARG A 251 -1.66 -19.42 31.94
N LYS A 252 -0.49 -19.30 31.26
CA LYS A 252 0.79 -20.10 31.08
C LYS A 252 0.97 -21.63 30.82
N SER A 253 2.07 -21.90 30.08
CA SER A 253 2.74 -23.12 29.59
C SER A 253 3.55 -23.99 30.60
N HIS A 254 3.67 -25.30 30.35
CA HIS A 254 4.79 -26.13 30.86
C HIS A 254 5.90 -26.32 29.81
N ALA A 255 7.14 -26.15 30.23
CA ALA A 255 8.34 -26.61 29.53
C ALA A 255 8.96 -27.75 30.35
N ALA A 256 9.21 -28.92 29.74
CA ALA A 256 10.32 -29.86 29.99
C ALA A 256 9.97 -31.28 29.51
N ARG A 257 10.97 -31.91 28.87
CA ARG A 257 11.05 -33.30 28.39
C ARG A 257 10.20 -34.31 29.18
N SER A 258 9.39 -35.10 28.47
CA SER A 258 9.06 -36.47 28.87
C SER A 258 9.38 -37.44 27.72
N ASN A 259 10.19 -38.43 28.06
CA ASN A 259 10.66 -39.51 27.21
C ASN A 259 9.51 -40.52 27.02
N PRO A 260 9.03 -40.88 25.81
CA PRO A 260 8.03 -41.92 25.67
C PRO A 260 8.70 -43.25 25.36
N ALA A 261 9.11 -43.97 26.40
CA ALA A 261 9.26 -45.41 26.31
C ALA A 261 7.86 -46.05 26.37
N LYS A 262 7.49 -46.70 25.25
CA LYS A 262 6.50 -47.79 25.12
C LYS A 262 5.10 -47.55 25.72
N LYS A 263 4.11 -47.31 24.84
CA LYS A 263 3.04 -48.32 24.61
C LYS A 263 2.14 -47.99 23.41
N LYS A 264 1.98 -49.05 22.62
CA LYS A 264 0.88 -49.43 21.72
C LYS A 264 0.69 -48.60 20.44
N SER A 265 1.14 -49.25 19.36
CA SER A 265 0.82 -49.02 17.96
C SER A 265 -0.67 -48.73 17.71
N PRO A 266 -1.02 -47.57 17.12
CA PRO A 266 -2.24 -47.39 16.36
C PRO A 266 -2.04 -47.90 14.91
N PRO A 267 -3.14 -48.18 14.19
CA PRO A 267 -3.10 -48.84 12.88
C PRO A 267 -2.57 -47.90 11.78
N ASN A 268 -2.00 -48.51 10.73
CA ASN A 268 -1.52 -47.91 9.48
C ASN A 268 -1.97 -46.46 9.24
N GLU A 269 -0.99 -45.55 9.22
CA GLU A 269 -1.10 -44.24 8.60
C GLU A 269 -1.54 -44.41 7.15
N ALA A 270 -2.82 -44.13 6.87
CA ALA A 270 -3.17 -43.58 5.58
C ALA A 270 -2.50 -42.20 5.51
N SER A 271 -1.60 -42.04 4.56
CA SER A 271 -0.95 -40.78 4.21
C SER A 271 -1.99 -39.66 4.14
N HIS A 272 -1.99 -38.75 5.13
CA HIS A 272 -2.71 -37.51 4.98
C HIS A 272 -2.05 -36.71 3.84
N PRO A 273 -2.81 -36.33 2.80
CA PRO A 273 -2.26 -35.56 1.70
C PRO A 273 -1.79 -34.21 2.24
N SER A 274 -0.60 -33.80 1.82
CA SER A 274 -0.12 -32.42 1.88
C SER A 274 -1.31 -31.47 1.62
N SER A 275 -1.65 -30.65 2.61
CA SER A 275 -2.67 -29.62 2.48
C SER A 275 -2.16 -28.58 1.48
N THR A 276 -2.40 -28.84 0.21
CA THR A 276 -2.15 -27.93 -0.90
C THR A 276 -3.01 -26.69 -0.63
N VAL A 277 -2.37 -25.55 -0.35
CA VAL A 277 -3.07 -24.28 -0.15
C VAL A 277 -3.87 -24.00 -1.43
N VAL A 278 -5.19 -23.99 -1.31
CA VAL A 278 -6.07 -23.58 -2.41
C VAL A 278 -6.04 -22.06 -2.43
N ILE A 279 -5.20 -21.51 -3.31
CA ILE A 279 -5.04 -20.08 -3.48
C ILE A 279 -6.11 -19.58 -4.45
N MET A 280 -6.85 -18.61 -3.96
CA MET A 280 -7.84 -17.80 -4.70
C MET A 280 -7.10 -16.56 -5.23
N PRO A 281 -7.43 -16.05 -6.42
CA PRO A 281 -6.88 -14.75 -6.87
C PRO A 281 -7.89 -13.73 -7.42
N LEU A 282 -7.76 -12.46 -6.97
CA LEU A 282 -8.40 -11.28 -7.56
C LEU A 282 -7.42 -10.54 -8.50
N ILE A 283 -7.77 -10.44 -9.78
CA ILE A 283 -7.03 -9.66 -10.78
C ILE A 283 -7.75 -8.33 -10.98
N VAL A 284 -7.08 -7.22 -10.66
CA VAL A 284 -7.60 -5.87 -10.87
C VAL A 284 -6.91 -5.27 -12.09
N LEU A 285 -7.64 -5.10 -13.19
CA LEU A 285 -7.11 -4.38 -14.35
C LEU A 285 -7.10 -2.88 -14.06
N SER A 286 -6.11 -2.16 -14.59
CA SER A 286 -6.14 -0.70 -14.57
C SER A 286 -5.50 -0.14 -15.83
N GLY A 287 -6.04 0.96 -16.34
CA GLY A 287 -5.54 1.65 -17.52
C GLY A 287 -6.47 2.79 -17.90
N TYR A 288 -6.05 3.60 -18.88
CA TYR A 288 -6.88 4.68 -19.41
C TYR A 288 -8.23 4.16 -19.97
N PRO A 289 -9.27 5.01 -20.05
CA PRO A 289 -10.45 4.68 -20.84
C PRO A 289 -10.06 4.33 -22.28
N CYS A 290 -10.72 3.33 -22.88
CA CYS A 290 -10.44 2.85 -24.25
C CYS A 290 -9.02 2.26 -24.47
N SER A 291 -8.31 1.89 -23.39
CA SER A 291 -6.98 1.25 -23.47
C SER A 291 -6.99 -0.24 -23.82
N GLY A 292 -8.17 -0.87 -23.99
CA GLY A 292 -8.29 -2.31 -24.27
C GLY A 292 -8.47 -3.21 -23.05
N LEU A 293 -8.93 -2.66 -21.92
CA LEU A 293 -9.11 -3.40 -20.67
C LEU A 293 -9.99 -4.65 -20.85
N SER A 294 -11.15 -4.52 -21.50
CA SER A 294 -12.06 -5.65 -21.70
C SER A 294 -11.47 -6.71 -22.62
N HIS A 295 -10.72 -6.30 -23.65
CA HIS A 295 -9.95 -7.22 -24.50
C HIS A 295 -8.93 -8.01 -23.67
N ARG A 296 -8.14 -7.32 -22.81
CA ARG A 296 -7.19 -7.97 -21.91
C ARG A 296 -7.87 -8.84 -20.86
N ALA A 297 -9.06 -8.47 -20.37
CA ALA A 297 -9.82 -9.28 -19.43
C ALA A 297 -10.26 -10.61 -20.07
N GLN A 298 -10.79 -10.55 -21.29
CA GLN A 298 -11.19 -11.73 -22.06
C GLN A 298 -9.98 -12.59 -22.40
N GLN A 299 -8.90 -11.96 -22.88
CA GLN A 299 -7.66 -12.66 -23.20
C GLN A 299 -7.06 -13.38 -21.98
N LEU A 300 -7.00 -12.71 -20.82
CA LEU A 300 -6.57 -13.33 -19.56
C LEU A 300 -7.47 -14.50 -19.17
N ALA A 301 -8.80 -14.38 -19.30
CA ALA A 301 -9.70 -15.47 -18.97
C ALA A 301 -9.47 -16.69 -19.87
N SER A 302 -9.35 -16.50 -21.19
CA SER A 302 -9.07 -17.58 -22.14
C SER A 302 -7.71 -18.25 -21.87
N LEU A 303 -6.67 -17.45 -21.63
CA LEU A 303 -5.32 -17.96 -21.36
C LEU A 303 -5.22 -18.68 -20.01
N LEU A 304 -5.92 -18.21 -18.97
CA LEU A 304 -6.02 -18.90 -17.67
C LEU A 304 -6.73 -20.26 -17.81
N GLU A 305 -7.79 -20.35 -18.62
CA GLU A 305 -8.49 -21.63 -18.86
C GLU A 305 -7.60 -22.61 -19.65
N ALA A 306 -6.90 -22.12 -20.68
CA ALA A 306 -5.97 -22.93 -21.46
C ALA A 306 -4.80 -23.44 -20.60
N THR A 307 -4.24 -22.58 -19.73
CA THR A 307 -3.18 -22.95 -18.77
C THR A 307 -3.67 -24.02 -17.80
N GLN A 308 -4.89 -23.86 -17.27
CA GLN A 308 -5.52 -24.86 -16.42
C GLN A 308 -5.64 -26.21 -17.14
N ASP A 309 -6.14 -26.21 -18.38
CA ASP A 309 -6.27 -27.43 -19.19
C ASP A 309 -4.95 -28.15 -19.41
N GLU A 310 -3.87 -27.41 -19.71
CA GLU A 310 -2.53 -27.96 -19.90
C GLU A 310 -2.00 -28.59 -18.59
N LEU A 311 -2.19 -27.93 -17.46
CA LEU A 311 -1.74 -28.41 -16.15
C LEU A 311 -2.49 -29.66 -15.66
N PHE A 312 -3.78 -29.77 -15.95
CA PHE A 312 -4.54 -30.99 -15.69
C PHE A 312 -4.13 -32.13 -16.63
N LYS A 313 -3.87 -31.85 -17.91
CA LYS A 313 -3.39 -32.87 -18.88
C LYS A 313 -1.99 -33.38 -18.57
N SER A 314 -1.08 -32.50 -18.14
CA SER A 314 0.30 -32.85 -17.78
C SER A 314 0.42 -33.56 -16.41
N GLY A 315 -0.65 -33.58 -15.61
CA GLY A 315 -0.64 -34.19 -14.28
C GLY A 315 0.07 -33.34 -13.21
N ALA A 316 0.45 -32.10 -13.53
CA ALA A 316 1.04 -31.15 -12.57
C ALA A 316 0.04 -30.76 -11.47
N ILE A 317 -1.26 -30.79 -11.77
CA ILE A 317 -2.34 -30.65 -10.79
C ILE A 317 -3.01 -32.03 -10.61
N PRO A 318 -3.14 -32.56 -9.38
CA PRO A 318 -3.84 -33.81 -9.14
C PRO A 318 -5.29 -33.77 -9.62
N ALA A 319 -5.76 -34.84 -10.28
CA ALA A 319 -7.15 -34.97 -10.75
C ALA A 319 -8.20 -34.89 -9.62
N SER A 320 -7.78 -35.03 -8.36
CA SER A 320 -8.61 -34.85 -7.17
C SER A 320 -8.90 -33.39 -6.80
N ARG A 321 -8.23 -32.42 -7.43
CA ARG A 321 -8.42 -30.98 -7.16
C ARG A 321 -9.52 -30.41 -8.07
N PRO A 322 -10.46 -29.61 -7.55
CA PRO A 322 -11.46 -28.95 -8.39
C PRO A 322 -10.80 -27.94 -9.33
N ARG A 323 -11.38 -27.79 -10.53
CA ARG A 323 -11.02 -26.73 -11.47
C ARG A 323 -11.41 -25.36 -10.91
N TYR A 324 -10.57 -24.39 -11.18
CA TYR A 324 -10.87 -22.99 -10.97
C TYR A 324 -11.95 -22.51 -11.93
N LYS A 325 -12.90 -21.74 -11.41
CA LYS A 325 -13.91 -20.99 -12.15
C LYS A 325 -13.35 -19.62 -12.48
N ILE A 326 -13.46 -19.17 -13.72
CA ILE A 326 -12.97 -17.85 -14.14
C ILE A 326 -14.17 -16.92 -14.29
N HIS A 327 -14.17 -15.81 -13.55
CA HIS A 327 -15.22 -14.80 -13.59
C HIS A 327 -14.65 -13.48 -14.08
N ILE A 328 -15.19 -12.96 -15.18
CA ILE A 328 -14.98 -11.56 -15.58
C ILE A 328 -16.11 -10.75 -14.97
N VAL A 329 -15.75 -9.70 -14.24
CA VAL A 329 -16.68 -8.77 -13.62
C VAL A 329 -16.50 -7.40 -14.28
N PRO A 330 -17.36 -7.05 -15.26
CA PRO A 330 -17.27 -5.76 -15.91
C PRO A 330 -17.77 -4.65 -14.98
N THR A 331 -17.09 -3.51 -15.01
CA THR A 331 -17.52 -2.29 -14.30
C THR A 331 -18.58 -1.49 -15.07
N HIS A 332 -18.90 -1.89 -16.30
CA HIS A 332 -19.88 -1.26 -17.17
C HIS A 332 -20.85 -2.32 -17.70
N ASP A 333 -22.12 -1.97 -17.85
CA ASP A 333 -23.16 -2.82 -18.42
C ASP A 333 -24.29 -1.93 -18.97
N PRO A 334 -25.32 -2.48 -19.66
CA PRO A 334 -26.41 -1.67 -20.20
C PRO A 334 -27.19 -0.85 -19.15
N SER A 335 -27.17 -1.23 -17.87
CA SER A 335 -27.76 -0.46 -16.76
C SER A 335 -26.82 0.61 -16.19
N HIS A 336 -25.53 0.58 -16.55
CA HIS A 336 -24.48 1.51 -16.14
C HIS A 336 -23.66 1.94 -17.39
N PRO A 337 -24.27 2.78 -18.27
CA PRO A 337 -23.64 3.22 -19.50
C PRO A 337 -22.40 4.10 -19.25
N ARG A 338 -21.61 4.38 -20.28
CA ARG A 338 -20.39 5.20 -20.15
C ARG A 338 -20.62 6.61 -19.58
N THR A 339 -21.83 7.14 -19.66
CA THR A 339 -22.22 8.44 -19.10
C THR A 339 -22.37 8.46 -17.58
N VAL A 340 -22.34 7.31 -16.89
CA VAL A 340 -22.39 7.30 -15.40
C VAL A 340 -21.21 8.03 -14.75
N TYR A 341 -20.13 8.25 -15.50
CA TYR A 341 -18.94 8.98 -15.06
C TYR A 341 -19.07 10.51 -15.14
N ASP A 342 -20.17 11.05 -15.69
CA ASP A 342 -20.42 12.49 -15.75
C ASP A 342 -20.67 13.11 -14.37
N ASN A 343 -21.09 12.31 -13.39
CA ASN A 343 -21.40 12.77 -12.04
C ASN A 343 -20.80 11.83 -10.98
N ALA A 344 -20.17 12.42 -9.96
CA ALA A 344 -19.51 11.67 -8.88
C ALA A 344 -20.47 10.72 -8.12
N ARG A 345 -21.77 11.04 -8.03
CA ARG A 345 -22.77 10.19 -7.38
C ARG A 345 -23.03 8.91 -8.17
N THR A 346 -23.39 9.04 -9.45
CA THR A 346 -23.69 7.89 -10.33
C THR A 346 -22.46 7.02 -10.55
N GLU A 347 -21.27 7.63 -10.60
CA GLU A 347 -20.02 6.91 -10.66
C GLU A 347 -19.78 6.07 -9.40
N LYS A 348 -19.99 6.65 -8.21
CA LYS A 348 -19.84 5.94 -6.94
C LYS A 348 -20.81 4.74 -6.86
N GLU A 349 -22.03 4.92 -7.33
CA GLU A 349 -23.05 3.86 -7.41
C GLU A 349 -22.60 2.74 -8.36
N ALA A 350 -22.17 3.07 -9.59
CA ALA A 350 -21.66 2.10 -10.56
C ALA A 350 -20.46 1.30 -10.01
N ARG A 351 -19.49 1.98 -9.36
CA ARG A 351 -18.37 1.32 -8.68
C ARG A 351 -18.81 0.41 -7.54
N GLY A 352 -19.85 0.82 -6.79
CA GLY A 352 -20.45 0.01 -5.73
C GLY A 352 -21.10 -1.27 -6.25
N VAL A 353 -21.76 -1.20 -7.40
CA VAL A 353 -22.37 -2.37 -8.06
C VAL A 353 -21.30 -3.34 -8.55
N ALA A 354 -20.27 -2.85 -9.24
CA ALA A 354 -19.15 -3.69 -9.70
C ALA A 354 -18.41 -4.33 -8.51
N TYR A 355 -18.20 -3.57 -7.43
CA TYR A 355 -17.62 -4.08 -6.19
C TYR A 355 -18.47 -5.21 -5.59
N ALA A 356 -19.78 -5.03 -5.50
CA ALA A 356 -20.68 -6.05 -4.97
C ALA A 356 -20.69 -7.33 -5.82
N ARG A 357 -20.58 -7.21 -7.15
CA ARG A 357 -20.46 -8.36 -8.06
C ARG A 357 -19.15 -9.09 -7.87
N ALA A 358 -18.03 -8.36 -7.82
CA ALA A 358 -16.70 -8.92 -7.57
C ALA A 358 -16.68 -9.67 -6.24
N LYS A 359 -17.21 -9.05 -5.18
CA LYS A 359 -17.33 -9.66 -3.85
C LYS A 359 -18.12 -10.96 -3.85
N ARG A 360 -19.21 -11.06 -4.62
CA ARG A 360 -20.00 -12.30 -4.73
C ARG A 360 -19.30 -13.38 -5.56
N ALA A 361 -18.51 -13.00 -6.55
CA ALA A 361 -17.79 -13.92 -7.42
C ALA A 361 -16.52 -14.50 -6.77
N LEU A 362 -15.97 -13.81 -5.76
CA LEU A 362 -14.82 -14.29 -4.99
C LEU A 362 -15.20 -15.54 -4.18
N GLY A 363 -14.48 -16.63 -4.42
CA GLY A 363 -14.70 -17.93 -3.79
C GLY A 363 -13.46 -18.81 -3.82
N ARG A 364 -13.52 -19.95 -3.13
CA ARG A 364 -12.37 -20.84 -2.91
C ARG A 364 -11.76 -21.42 -4.18
N ASP A 365 -12.58 -21.57 -5.21
CA ASP A 365 -12.18 -22.16 -6.49
C ASP A 365 -12.43 -21.16 -7.63
N SER A 366 -12.19 -19.85 -7.44
CA SER A 366 -12.42 -18.87 -8.51
C SER A 366 -11.31 -17.84 -8.71
N PHE A 367 -11.00 -17.57 -9.98
CA PHE A 367 -10.34 -16.35 -10.44
C PHE A 367 -11.39 -15.29 -10.68
N VAL A 368 -11.19 -14.09 -10.14
CA VAL A 368 -12.05 -12.94 -10.42
C VAL A 368 -11.23 -11.88 -11.12
N ILE A 369 -11.59 -11.55 -12.36
CA ILE A 369 -10.97 -10.52 -13.18
C ILE A 369 -11.91 -9.31 -13.18
N LEU A 370 -11.48 -8.22 -12.55
CA LEU A 370 -12.24 -6.98 -12.55
C LEU A 370 -11.92 -6.18 -13.82
N ASP A 371 -12.84 -6.19 -14.76
CA ASP A 371 -12.74 -5.53 -16.05
C ASP A 371 -13.26 -4.09 -15.96
N GLY A 372 -12.33 -3.17 -15.77
CA GLY A 372 -12.61 -1.74 -15.71
C GLY A 372 -11.35 -0.91 -15.55
N MET A 373 -11.48 0.41 -15.69
CA MET A 373 -10.35 1.34 -15.56
C MET A 373 -9.74 1.31 -14.17
N ASN A 374 -10.59 1.09 -13.16
CA ASN A 374 -10.23 1.07 -11.74
C ASN A 374 -9.29 2.25 -11.38
N TYR A 375 -9.64 3.43 -11.91
CA TYR A 375 -8.75 4.56 -12.09
C TYR A 375 -8.50 5.41 -10.84
N ILE A 376 -9.16 5.08 -9.73
CA ILE A 376 -9.02 5.77 -8.45
C ILE A 376 -8.27 4.84 -7.50
N LYS A 377 -7.17 5.31 -6.92
CA LYS A 377 -6.34 4.56 -5.97
C LYS A 377 -7.15 4.06 -4.77
N GLY A 378 -8.03 4.90 -4.23
CA GLY A 378 -8.92 4.52 -3.13
C GLY A 378 -9.86 3.35 -3.48
N TYR A 379 -10.28 3.21 -4.74
CA TYR A 379 -11.12 2.09 -5.17
C TYR A 379 -10.33 0.78 -5.28
N ARG A 380 -9.11 0.84 -5.84
CA ARG A 380 -8.19 -0.30 -5.87
C ARG A 380 -7.85 -0.78 -4.45
N TYR A 381 -7.66 0.16 -3.51
CA TYR A 381 -7.46 -0.18 -2.10
C TYR A 381 -8.66 -0.93 -1.48
N GLN A 382 -9.89 -0.50 -1.77
CA GLN A 382 -11.10 -1.19 -1.30
C GLN A 382 -11.18 -2.63 -1.82
N LEU A 383 -10.91 -2.84 -3.12
CA LEU A 383 -10.87 -4.16 -3.74
C LEU A 383 -9.76 -5.05 -3.14
N TRP A 384 -8.57 -4.49 -2.93
CA TRP A 384 -7.47 -5.17 -2.25
C TRP A 384 -7.84 -5.55 -0.81
N CYS A 385 -8.56 -4.68 -0.08
CA CYS A 385 -9.02 -4.98 1.28
C CYS A 385 -10.01 -6.15 1.29
N GLU A 386 -10.89 -6.25 0.29
CA GLU A 386 -11.82 -7.39 0.14
C GLU A 386 -11.07 -8.68 -0.21
N ALA A 387 -10.09 -8.62 -1.10
CA ALA A 387 -9.23 -9.77 -1.40
C ALA A 387 -8.45 -10.23 -0.16
N LYS A 388 -7.78 -9.29 0.52
CA LYS A 388 -7.11 -9.55 1.80
C LYS A 388 -8.09 -10.10 2.84
N ALA A 389 -9.36 -9.68 2.78
CA ALA A 389 -10.37 -10.12 3.71
C ALA A 389 -10.76 -11.59 3.59
N LEU A 390 -10.70 -12.12 2.38
CA LEU A 390 -10.96 -13.52 2.08
C LEU A 390 -9.69 -14.37 2.14
N GLY A 391 -8.51 -13.77 2.42
CA GLY A 391 -7.23 -14.46 2.38
C GLY A 391 -6.84 -14.91 0.97
N THR A 392 -7.36 -14.22 -0.04
CA THR A 392 -7.07 -14.47 -1.46
C THR A 392 -5.89 -13.62 -1.92
N THR A 393 -5.10 -14.11 -2.86
CA THR A 393 -4.07 -13.31 -3.52
C THR A 393 -4.74 -12.24 -4.38
N SER A 394 -4.05 -11.13 -4.61
CA SER A 394 -4.52 -10.12 -5.54
C SER A 394 -3.35 -9.53 -6.30
N CYS A 395 -3.56 -9.27 -7.58
CA CYS A 395 -2.60 -8.53 -8.39
C CYS A 395 -3.30 -7.39 -9.12
N VAL A 396 -2.55 -6.29 -9.30
CA VAL A 396 -2.91 -5.22 -10.22
C VAL A 396 -2.18 -5.48 -11.54
N VAL A 397 -2.93 -5.51 -12.64
CA VAL A 397 -2.39 -5.61 -14.00
C VAL A 397 -2.65 -4.27 -14.68
N HIS A 398 -1.58 -3.54 -14.96
CA HIS A 398 -1.65 -2.24 -15.63
C HIS A 398 -1.61 -2.43 -17.15
N VAL A 399 -2.59 -1.93 -17.88
CA VAL A 399 -2.64 -1.93 -19.34
C VAL A 399 -2.08 -0.61 -19.84
N GLY A 400 -0.85 -0.65 -20.35
CA GLY A 400 -0.09 0.52 -20.79
C GLY A 400 -0.40 0.88 -22.24
N THR A 401 -1.41 1.73 -22.45
CA THR A 401 -1.81 2.22 -23.78
C THR A 401 -1.58 3.73 -23.86
N PRO A 402 -0.88 4.25 -24.89
CA PRO A 402 -0.69 5.69 -25.07
C PRO A 402 -2.03 6.43 -25.14
N VAL A 403 -2.06 7.67 -24.63
CA VAL A 403 -3.28 8.50 -24.61
C VAL A 403 -3.84 8.73 -26.01
N ASP A 404 -2.98 9.02 -26.98
CA ASP A 404 -3.40 9.25 -28.37
C ASP A 404 -4.05 8.01 -28.99
N GLN A 405 -3.54 6.82 -28.65
CA GLN A 405 -4.15 5.56 -29.08
C GLN A 405 -5.52 5.35 -28.42
N CYS A 406 -5.68 5.72 -27.14
CA CYS A 406 -6.97 5.65 -26.46
C CYS A 406 -8.02 6.58 -27.10
N ILE A 407 -7.60 7.78 -27.52
CA ILE A 407 -8.43 8.73 -28.26
C ILE A 407 -8.82 8.14 -29.62
N ALA A 408 -7.85 7.66 -30.40
CA ALA A 408 -8.08 7.05 -31.71
C ALA A 408 -9.03 5.84 -31.63
N ASN A 409 -8.90 5.01 -30.60
CA ASN A 409 -9.80 3.89 -30.33
C ASN A 409 -11.24 4.38 -30.08
N ASN A 410 -11.41 5.43 -29.28
CA ASN A 410 -12.73 6.00 -29.01
C ASN A 410 -13.36 6.63 -30.27
N GLU A 411 -12.57 7.35 -31.07
CA GLU A 411 -13.03 7.91 -32.35
C GLU A 411 -13.45 6.84 -33.35
N ALA A 412 -12.74 5.70 -33.39
CA ALA A 412 -13.14 4.56 -34.19
C ALA A 412 -14.49 3.97 -33.73
N ARG A 413 -14.73 3.90 -32.41
CA ARG A 413 -16.03 3.48 -31.85
C ARG A 413 -17.16 4.45 -32.19
N ILE A 414 -16.90 5.77 -32.15
CA ILE A 414 -17.88 6.80 -32.56
C ILE A 414 -18.23 6.65 -34.04
N ARG A 415 -17.23 6.53 -34.92
CA ARG A 415 -17.45 6.34 -36.36
C ARG A 415 -18.30 5.09 -36.65
N ARG A 416 -18.02 3.99 -35.95
CA ARG A 416 -18.79 2.74 -36.07
C ARG A 416 -20.23 2.90 -35.65
N ARG A 417 -20.49 3.56 -34.51
CA ARG A 417 -21.84 3.85 -34.01
C ARG A 417 -22.63 4.71 -35.00
N ASN A 418 -22.02 5.76 -35.53
CA ASN A 418 -22.68 6.63 -36.51
C ASN A 418 -23.03 5.88 -37.79
N ALA A 419 -22.11 5.07 -38.32
CA ALA A 419 -22.37 4.23 -39.49
C ALA A 419 -23.46 3.16 -39.26
N GLN A 420 -23.63 2.67 -38.03
CA GLN A 420 -24.73 1.77 -37.66
C GLN A 420 -26.07 2.51 -37.58
N GLN A 421 -26.08 3.74 -37.05
CA GLN A 421 -27.27 4.60 -36.99
C GLN A 421 -27.74 4.98 -38.39
N GLU A 422 -26.82 5.37 -39.28
CA GLU A 422 -27.10 5.67 -40.68
C GLU A 422 -27.67 4.45 -41.43
N LYS A 423 -27.17 3.24 -41.15
CA LYS A 423 -27.71 1.99 -41.73
C LYS A 423 -29.09 1.59 -41.18
N SER A 424 -29.39 1.89 -39.91
CA SER A 424 -30.74 1.68 -39.37
C SER A 424 -31.73 2.71 -39.90
N GLU A 425 -31.31 3.97 -40.08
CA GLU A 425 -32.12 5.03 -40.67
C GLU A 425 -32.33 4.83 -42.18
N SER A 426 -31.38 4.17 -42.88
CA SER A 426 -31.58 3.76 -44.27
C SER A 426 -32.50 2.53 -44.39
N HIS A 427 -32.44 1.57 -43.47
CA HIS A 427 -33.35 0.41 -43.47
C HIS A 427 -34.81 0.79 -43.15
N ASP A 428 -35.04 1.76 -42.26
CA ASP A 428 -36.38 2.31 -41.98
C ASP A 428 -36.95 3.15 -43.15
N ASN A 429 -36.07 3.64 -44.05
CA ASN A 429 -36.46 4.34 -45.28
C ASN A 429 -36.58 3.39 -46.50
N GLU A 430 -35.87 2.27 -46.54
CA GLU A 430 -35.92 1.27 -47.62
C GLU A 430 -37.17 0.36 -47.57
N GLU A 431 -37.88 0.24 -46.43
CA GLU A 431 -39.24 -0.32 -46.40
C GLU A 431 -40.30 0.62 -47.01
N LYS A 432 -39.92 1.84 -47.42
CA LYS A 432 -40.83 2.80 -48.07
C LYS A 432 -40.56 3.13 -49.52
N GLU A 433 -39.39 2.86 -50.08
CA GLU A 433 -39.17 3.11 -51.52
C GLU A 433 -38.32 2.02 -52.17
N SER A 434 -39.02 1.04 -52.76
CA SER A 434 -38.47 0.30 -53.89
C SER A 434 -38.33 1.24 -55.08
N SER A 435 -37.12 1.50 -55.58
CA SER A 435 -36.74 1.35 -56.99
C SER A 435 -35.44 2.09 -57.38
N THR A 436 -34.51 1.34 -58.01
CA THR A 436 -33.49 1.75 -59.01
C THR A 436 -32.37 2.70 -58.54
N THR A 437 -31.05 2.51 -58.78
CA THR A 437 -30.31 1.95 -59.92
C THR A 437 -28.81 1.72 -59.54
N GLU A 438 -28.06 1.09 -60.44
CA GLU A 438 -26.74 0.42 -60.34
C GLU A 438 -25.44 1.26 -60.19
N ALA A 439 -24.38 0.57 -59.69
CA ALA A 439 -22.94 0.60 -60.06
C ALA A 439 -22.07 1.87 -59.82
N ASP A 440 -20.77 1.87 -59.51
CA ASP A 440 -19.72 0.94 -58.99
C ASP A 440 -18.50 1.88 -58.61
N PRO A 441 -17.24 1.47 -58.33
CA PRO A 441 -16.53 1.78 -57.08
C PRO A 441 -15.24 2.62 -57.26
N GLN A 442 -14.60 3.00 -56.13
CA GLN A 442 -13.14 3.17 -55.88
C GLN A 442 -12.84 4.41 -55.01
N VAL A 443 -12.30 4.21 -53.79
CA VAL A 443 -11.08 4.91 -53.30
C VAL A 443 -10.35 4.01 -52.29
N GLU A 444 -9.21 3.51 -52.77
CA GLU A 444 -7.93 3.21 -52.14
C GLU A 444 -7.82 3.07 -50.60
N ALA A 445 -7.43 1.85 -50.20
CA ALA A 445 -6.77 1.54 -48.94
C ALA A 445 -5.26 1.36 -49.18
N GLN A 446 -4.42 1.76 -48.22
CA GLN A 446 -3.12 1.17 -47.80
C GLN A 446 -2.49 2.01 -46.65
N PRO A 447 -1.54 1.49 -45.84
CA PRO A 447 -1.63 0.30 -44.98
C PRO A 447 -0.99 0.53 -43.58
N ASN A 448 -0.90 -0.53 -42.77
CA ASN A 448 -0.06 -0.70 -41.56
C ASN A 448 -0.74 -0.56 -40.19
N GLY A 449 -1.41 -1.65 -39.80
CA GLY A 449 -1.61 -2.08 -38.42
C GLY A 449 -2.03 -3.56 -38.43
N PRO A 450 -1.59 -4.39 -37.47
CA PRO A 450 -1.79 -5.84 -37.52
C PRO A 450 -3.29 -6.21 -37.54
N SER A 451 -3.61 -7.26 -38.28
CA SER A 451 -4.95 -7.76 -38.60
C SER A 451 -5.80 -8.15 -37.37
N PRO A 452 -7.15 -8.13 -37.50
CA PRO A 452 -8.09 -8.04 -36.39
C PRO A 452 -8.56 -9.43 -35.93
N THR A 453 -8.38 -9.75 -34.65
CA THR A 453 -9.01 -10.92 -34.03
C THR A 453 -9.56 -10.56 -32.66
N ALA A 454 -10.61 -9.73 -32.67
CA ALA A 454 -11.70 -9.59 -31.70
C ALA A 454 -12.48 -8.34 -32.14
N GLU A 455 -13.72 -8.49 -32.60
CA GLU A 455 -14.54 -7.31 -32.91
C GLU A 455 -14.72 -6.50 -31.62
N ASP A 456 -14.22 -5.26 -31.61
CA ASP A 456 -14.41 -4.33 -30.50
C ASP A 456 -15.89 -3.94 -30.44
N THR A 457 -16.66 -4.56 -29.54
CA THR A 457 -18.11 -4.32 -29.38
C THR A 457 -18.44 -3.27 -28.32
N GLU A 458 -17.44 -2.56 -27.79
CA GLU A 458 -17.67 -1.59 -26.72
C GLU A 458 -18.25 -0.26 -27.21
N GLU A 459 -19.08 0.35 -26.35
CA GLU A 459 -19.62 1.69 -26.59
C GLU A 459 -18.55 2.79 -26.45
N PRO A 460 -18.64 3.86 -27.27
CA PRO A 460 -17.78 5.03 -27.14
C PRO A 460 -18.11 5.86 -25.90
N TYR A 461 -17.10 6.56 -25.39
CA TYR A 461 -17.27 7.66 -24.45
C TYR A 461 -17.56 8.97 -25.19
N PRO A 462 -18.39 9.88 -24.65
CA PRO A 462 -18.42 11.26 -25.09
C PRO A 462 -17.00 11.88 -25.07
N PRO A 463 -16.58 12.65 -26.09
CA PRO A 463 -15.21 13.15 -26.19
C PRO A 463 -14.74 13.97 -24.97
N ASP A 464 -15.61 14.82 -24.43
CA ASP A 464 -15.29 15.63 -23.25
C ASP A 464 -15.17 14.79 -21.98
N LEU A 465 -16.03 13.78 -21.83
CA LEU A 465 -15.96 12.83 -20.73
C LEU A 465 -14.69 11.97 -20.81
N LEU A 466 -14.29 11.54 -22.02
CA LEU A 466 -13.05 10.80 -22.23
C LEU A 466 -11.84 11.61 -21.76
N LYS A 467 -11.74 12.88 -22.19
CA LYS A 467 -10.67 13.79 -21.76
C LYS A 467 -10.66 13.98 -20.24
N ASN A 468 -11.83 14.17 -19.64
CA ASN A 468 -11.98 14.29 -18.19
C ASN A 468 -11.49 13.03 -17.46
N LEU A 469 -11.87 11.84 -17.93
CA LEU A 469 -11.47 10.56 -17.36
C LEU A 469 -9.97 10.30 -17.48
N ILE A 470 -9.36 10.66 -18.62
CA ILE A 470 -7.90 10.59 -18.80
C ILE A 470 -7.20 11.50 -17.79
N PHE A 471 -7.68 12.73 -17.60
CA PHE A 471 -7.11 13.67 -16.65
C PHE A 471 -7.25 13.20 -15.19
N ARG A 472 -8.35 12.54 -14.85
CA ARG A 472 -8.64 12.00 -13.52
C ARG A 472 -7.97 10.65 -13.24
N TYR A 473 -7.34 10.03 -14.24
CA TYR A 473 -6.76 8.70 -14.10
C TYR A 473 -5.56 8.72 -13.14
N GLU A 474 -5.64 7.96 -12.05
CA GLU A 474 -4.54 7.76 -11.10
C GLU A 474 -3.84 6.44 -11.41
N GLU A 475 -2.65 6.51 -12.00
CA GLU A 475 -1.82 5.32 -12.27
C GLU A 475 -1.55 4.50 -11.00
N PRO A 476 -1.51 3.16 -11.11
CA PRO A 476 -1.09 2.26 -10.03
C PRO A 476 0.27 2.64 -9.44
N SER A 477 0.32 2.95 -8.13
CA SER A 477 1.51 3.49 -7.49
C SER A 477 2.54 2.41 -7.13
N THR A 478 3.79 2.57 -7.57
CA THR A 478 4.90 1.68 -7.20
C THR A 478 5.31 1.76 -5.73
N HIS A 479 4.94 2.84 -5.03
CA HIS A 479 5.26 3.06 -3.61
C HIS A 479 4.36 2.27 -2.66
N SER A 480 3.13 1.95 -3.08
CA SER A 480 2.17 1.22 -2.25
C SER A 480 2.20 -0.25 -2.65
N ARG A 481 2.65 -1.14 -1.76
CA ARG A 481 2.78 -2.59 -2.07
C ARG A 481 1.49 -3.23 -2.62
N TRP A 482 0.34 -2.72 -2.22
CA TRP A 482 -0.99 -3.19 -2.64
C TRP A 482 -1.47 -2.54 -3.94
N ASP A 483 -0.89 -1.41 -4.35
CA ASP A 483 -1.25 -0.66 -5.56
C ASP A 483 -0.22 -0.84 -6.67
N LYS A 484 0.98 -1.35 -6.33
CA LYS A 484 2.06 -1.56 -7.28
C LYS A 484 1.59 -2.53 -8.36
N PRO A 485 1.66 -2.15 -9.65
CA PRO A 485 1.31 -3.06 -10.73
C PRO A 485 2.28 -4.24 -10.68
N LEU A 486 1.74 -5.44 -10.52
CA LEU A 486 2.55 -6.66 -10.52
C LEU A 486 2.98 -7.00 -11.94
N PHE A 487 2.11 -6.69 -12.90
CA PHE A 487 2.35 -6.83 -14.33
C PHE A 487 1.94 -5.54 -15.03
N THR A 488 2.76 -5.09 -15.97
CA THR A 488 2.39 -4.04 -16.93
C THR A 488 2.37 -4.67 -18.31
N VAL A 489 1.25 -4.56 -19.01
CA VAL A 489 1.03 -5.11 -20.35
C VAL A 489 0.90 -3.94 -21.31
N PRO A 490 1.95 -3.60 -22.05
CA PRO A 490 1.88 -2.65 -23.15
C PRO A 490 0.77 -3.00 -24.16
N TRP A 491 0.19 -1.98 -24.78
CA TRP A 491 -0.79 -2.15 -25.85
C TRP A 491 -0.22 -2.95 -27.04
N SER A 492 1.05 -2.72 -27.37
CA SER A 492 1.77 -3.38 -28.47
C SER A 492 1.96 -4.88 -28.26
N ASP A 493 1.89 -5.36 -27.02
CA ASP A 493 2.20 -6.75 -26.71
C ASP A 493 1.02 -7.63 -27.16
N PRO A 494 1.27 -8.72 -27.89
CA PRO A 494 0.20 -9.57 -28.39
C PRO A 494 -0.55 -10.25 -27.24
N GLU A 495 0.15 -10.68 -26.19
CA GLU A 495 -0.41 -11.45 -25.07
C GLU A 495 0.17 -11.00 -23.72
N PRO A 496 -0.61 -11.07 -22.62
CA PRO A 496 -0.09 -10.86 -21.27
C PRO A 496 0.81 -12.04 -20.85
N PRO A 497 1.76 -11.84 -19.91
CA PRO A 497 2.67 -12.89 -19.45
C PRO A 497 1.95 -13.93 -18.57
N ILE A 498 1.13 -14.79 -19.19
CA ILE A 498 0.21 -15.68 -18.47
C ILE A 498 0.92 -16.68 -17.57
N ALA A 499 2.07 -17.21 -17.98
CA ALA A 499 2.83 -18.17 -17.19
C ALA A 499 3.30 -17.57 -15.85
N GLU A 500 3.73 -16.31 -15.87
CA GLU A 500 4.13 -15.56 -14.68
C GLU A 500 2.93 -15.16 -13.83
N ILE A 501 1.83 -14.71 -14.47
CA ILE A 501 0.58 -14.36 -13.80
C ILE A 501 0.01 -15.59 -13.07
N TRP A 502 -0.06 -16.74 -13.74
CA TRP A 502 -0.52 -17.99 -13.16
C TRP A 502 0.34 -18.41 -11.98
N THR A 503 1.66 -18.40 -12.14
CA THR A 503 2.61 -18.79 -11.08
C THR A 503 2.51 -17.84 -9.89
N ALA A 504 2.40 -16.53 -10.12
CA ALA A 504 2.27 -15.53 -9.07
C ALA A 504 0.96 -15.67 -8.28
N LEU A 505 -0.14 -16.02 -8.95
CA LEU A 505 -1.46 -16.13 -8.34
C LEU A 505 -1.73 -17.48 -7.69
N THR A 506 -1.20 -18.58 -8.23
CA THR A 506 -1.50 -19.94 -7.74
C THR A 506 -0.34 -20.56 -6.95
N GLY A 507 0.87 -20.03 -7.09
CA GLY A 507 2.11 -20.64 -6.59
C GLY A 507 2.53 -21.92 -7.31
N ILE A 508 1.80 -22.34 -8.35
CA ILE A 508 2.08 -23.53 -9.15
C ILE A 508 2.91 -23.08 -10.36
N PRO A 509 4.15 -23.58 -10.54
CA PRO A 509 4.98 -23.20 -11.67
C PRO A 509 4.35 -23.69 -12.98
N HIS A 510 4.37 -22.81 -13.99
CA HIS A 510 3.96 -23.15 -15.34
C HIS A 510 4.97 -24.10 -16.01
N PRO A 511 4.55 -25.04 -16.89
CA PRO A 511 5.48 -25.93 -17.58
C PRO A 511 6.54 -25.16 -18.40
N SER A 512 6.15 -24.06 -19.03
CA SER A 512 7.05 -23.18 -19.79
C SER A 512 8.04 -22.37 -18.96
N THR A 513 7.87 -22.26 -17.63
CA THR A 513 8.85 -21.59 -16.74
C THR A 513 9.78 -22.58 -16.04
N SER A 514 9.59 -23.88 -16.28
CA SER A 514 10.37 -24.98 -15.70
C SER A 514 11.47 -25.50 -16.63
N ALA A 515 11.42 -25.13 -17.91
CA ALA A 515 12.46 -25.33 -18.92
C ALA A 515 13.02 -23.95 -19.33
N ASP A 516 14.33 -23.86 -19.55
CA ASP A 516 15.07 -22.66 -19.98
C ASP A 516 15.45 -21.64 -18.89
N ALA A 517 16.32 -22.08 -17.99
CA ALA A 517 17.29 -21.20 -17.33
C ALA A 517 18.63 -21.16 -18.09
N GLU A 518 18.60 -20.81 -19.38
CA GLU A 518 19.77 -20.33 -20.12
C GLU A 518 19.44 -19.00 -20.78
N THR A 519 19.59 -17.91 -20.03
CA THR A 519 19.63 -16.55 -20.61
C THR A 519 21.09 -16.11 -20.84
N PRO A 520 21.39 -15.42 -21.96
CA PRO A 520 22.73 -15.16 -22.47
C PRO A 520 23.42 -13.97 -21.79
N VAL A 521 23.54 -14.00 -20.46
CA VAL A 521 24.23 -12.96 -19.68
C VAL A 521 25.53 -13.49 -19.03
N THR A 522 25.73 -14.81 -19.06
CA THR A 522 26.93 -15.49 -18.52
C THR A 522 28.15 -15.41 -19.43
N THR A 523 28.00 -15.09 -20.72
CA THR A 523 29.12 -15.06 -21.67
C THR A 523 29.99 -13.80 -21.54
N LEU A 524 29.40 -12.66 -21.14
CA LEU A 524 30.13 -11.39 -20.94
C LEU A 524 30.91 -11.35 -19.62
N THR A 525 30.40 -11.99 -18.57
CA THR A 525 31.07 -12.05 -17.26
C THR A 525 32.25 -13.02 -17.26
N ASN A 526 32.15 -14.13 -18.00
CA ASN A 526 33.25 -15.08 -18.13
C ASN A 526 34.39 -14.59 -19.05
N ALA A 527 34.08 -13.74 -20.04
CA ALA A 527 35.10 -13.11 -20.89
C ALA A 527 35.88 -11.99 -20.18
N LEU A 528 35.27 -11.33 -19.18
CA LEU A 528 35.94 -10.25 -18.43
C LEU A 528 36.77 -10.79 -17.25
N ALA A 529 36.43 -11.97 -16.74
CA ALA A 529 37.15 -12.63 -15.64
C ALA A 529 38.45 -13.34 -16.07
N SER A 530 38.71 -13.48 -17.37
CA SER A 530 39.89 -14.17 -17.90
C SER A 530 41.15 -13.31 -18.00
N ASN A 531 41.08 -11.99 -17.72
CA ASN A 531 42.19 -11.05 -17.95
C ASN A 531 42.81 -10.43 -16.69
N ALA A 532 42.62 -11.00 -15.51
CA ALA A 532 43.28 -10.51 -14.29
C ALA A 532 43.95 -11.64 -13.49
N LEU A 533 44.96 -12.25 -14.10
CA LEU A 533 46.09 -12.81 -13.37
C LEU A 533 47.16 -11.72 -13.25
N LEU A 534 47.53 -11.38 -12.02
CA LEU A 534 48.90 -11.18 -11.52
C LEU A 534 48.90 -10.24 -10.30
N SER A 535 48.96 -10.80 -9.09
CA SER A 535 50.13 -10.70 -8.22
C SER A 535 49.78 -11.15 -6.79
N ASP A 536 50.46 -12.22 -6.38
CA ASP A 536 50.53 -12.76 -5.03
C ASP A 536 51.00 -11.74 -3.98
N THR A 537 50.50 -11.81 -2.74
CA THR A 537 51.24 -12.40 -1.59
C THR A 537 50.53 -12.24 -0.22
N ALA A 538 50.50 -13.36 0.52
CA ALA A 538 50.52 -13.57 1.99
C ALA A 538 49.38 -13.02 2.89
N SER A 539 48.47 -13.87 3.40
CA SER A 539 48.54 -14.69 4.66
C SER A 539 48.29 -13.85 5.94
N ILE A 540 47.44 -14.24 6.91
CA ILE A 540 47.56 -15.40 7.83
C ILE A 540 46.18 -15.79 8.44
N ASN A 541 46.04 -17.09 8.70
CA ASN A 541 44.93 -17.86 9.28
C ASN A 541 44.61 -17.61 10.78
N THR A 542 43.40 -18.01 11.20
CA THR A 542 43.07 -19.05 12.21
C THR A 542 41.56 -18.98 12.52
N SER A 543 40.77 -20.03 12.77
CA SER A 543 40.98 -21.47 12.93
C SER A 543 39.62 -22.19 12.83
N ALA A 544 39.62 -23.38 12.25
CA ALA A 544 38.46 -24.22 11.98
C ALA A 544 38.21 -25.27 13.09
N THR A 545 36.98 -25.79 13.15
CA THR A 545 36.71 -27.17 13.55
C THR A 545 35.69 -27.79 12.60
N ALA A 546 36.12 -28.83 11.88
CA ALA A 546 35.35 -29.59 10.91
C ALA A 546 34.74 -30.86 11.53
N ARG A 547 33.58 -31.30 11.03
CA ARG A 547 33.14 -32.70 11.08
C ARG A 547 32.34 -33.06 9.81
N THR A 548 32.61 -34.27 9.33
CA THR A 548 32.36 -34.91 8.03
C THR A 548 30.91 -35.45 7.83
N PRO A 549 30.55 -35.92 6.61
CA PRO A 549 29.21 -35.79 6.03
C PRO A 549 28.30 -37.02 6.26
N ARG A 550 26.98 -36.79 6.34
CA ARG A 550 25.96 -37.83 6.22
C ARG A 550 24.90 -37.45 5.20
N THR A 551 24.77 -38.32 4.20
CA THR A 551 23.58 -38.62 3.37
C THR A 551 22.91 -37.45 2.65
N ALA A 552 23.00 -37.50 1.32
CA ALA A 552 22.32 -36.63 0.36
C ALA A 552 20.79 -36.60 0.59
N ALA A 553 20.33 -35.58 1.31
CA ALA A 553 18.99 -35.06 1.16
C ALA A 553 19.03 -34.08 -0.01
N LEU A 554 18.10 -34.22 -0.96
CA LEU A 554 17.86 -33.27 -2.05
C LEU A 554 17.89 -31.85 -1.48
N GLN A 555 18.96 -31.12 -1.78
CA GLN A 555 19.05 -29.71 -1.41
C GLN A 555 17.97 -28.98 -2.20
N ARG A 556 17.02 -28.39 -1.47
CA ARG A 556 16.13 -27.37 -2.00
C ARG A 556 17.00 -26.38 -2.78
N PRO A 557 16.73 -26.13 -4.08
CA PRO A 557 17.54 -25.20 -4.85
C PRO A 557 17.62 -23.88 -4.08
N LYS A 558 18.84 -23.43 -3.78
CA LYS A 558 19.06 -22.13 -3.17
C LYS A 558 18.46 -21.10 -4.12
N ILE A 559 17.31 -20.58 -3.76
CA ILE A 559 16.67 -19.44 -4.41
C ILE A 559 17.72 -18.33 -4.39
N LYS A 560 18.30 -18.02 -5.55
CA LYS A 560 19.05 -16.77 -5.71
C LYS A 560 17.99 -15.67 -5.65
N PRO A 561 17.97 -14.82 -4.61
CA PRO A 561 17.04 -13.70 -4.59
C PRO A 561 17.30 -12.86 -5.85
N HIS A 562 16.24 -12.66 -6.64
CA HIS A 562 16.26 -11.79 -7.81
C HIS A 562 16.77 -10.41 -7.36
N GLN A 563 17.56 -9.71 -8.18
CA GLN A 563 18.06 -8.36 -7.85
C GLN A 563 16.96 -7.36 -7.43
N ALA A 564 15.69 -7.60 -7.77
CA ALA A 564 14.53 -6.82 -7.32
C ALA A 564 14.11 -7.07 -5.84
N THR A 565 14.73 -8.05 -5.17
CA THR A 565 14.56 -8.36 -3.73
C THR A 565 15.83 -8.08 -2.91
N VAL A 566 16.91 -7.64 -3.55
CA VAL A 566 18.06 -7.05 -2.86
C VAL A 566 17.64 -5.63 -2.50
N GLN A 567 17.61 -5.31 -1.20
CA GLN A 567 17.36 -3.93 -0.78
C GLN A 567 18.39 -3.02 -1.45
N PRO A 568 17.98 -1.93 -2.11
CA PRO A 568 18.90 -0.83 -2.37
C PRO A 568 19.52 -0.42 -1.03
N THR A 569 20.82 -0.17 -1.01
CA THR A 569 21.50 0.35 0.18
C THR A 569 20.72 1.56 0.67
N ALA A 570 20.35 1.58 1.95
CA ALA A 570 19.53 2.63 2.53
C ALA A 570 20.08 4.01 2.13
N THR A 571 19.29 4.75 1.35
CA THR A 571 19.62 6.12 0.99
C THR A 571 19.64 6.92 2.28
N ASP A 572 20.78 7.56 2.58
CA ASP A 572 20.94 8.38 3.77
C ASP A 572 19.81 9.43 3.81
N SER A 573 19.04 9.45 4.89
CA SER A 573 17.88 10.34 5.05
C SER A 573 18.28 11.81 4.94
N SER A 574 19.55 12.14 5.25
CA SER A 574 20.10 13.49 5.09
C SER A 574 20.30 13.88 3.62
N ALA A 575 20.67 12.94 2.73
CA ALA A 575 20.92 13.20 1.32
C ALA A 575 19.61 13.45 0.54
N LEU A 576 18.56 12.70 0.86
CA LEU A 576 17.23 12.93 0.29
C LEU A 576 16.66 14.27 0.73
N TYR A 577 16.81 14.63 2.01
CA TYR A 577 16.38 15.93 2.52
C TYR A 577 17.14 17.09 1.85
N ALA A 578 18.45 16.96 1.65
CA ALA A 578 19.26 17.97 0.95
C ALA A 578 18.81 18.16 -0.50
N MET A 579 18.50 17.07 -1.21
CA MET A 579 17.98 17.12 -2.58
C MET A 579 16.59 17.78 -2.65
N GLU A 580 15.68 17.40 -1.76
CA GLU A 580 14.34 17.99 -1.70
C GLU A 580 14.38 19.49 -1.40
N LYS A 581 15.28 19.90 -0.50
CA LYS A 581 15.52 21.30 -0.17
C LYS A 581 16.08 22.08 -1.36
N CYS A 582 17.14 21.58 -2.01
CA CYS A 582 17.76 22.22 -3.17
C CYS A 582 16.76 22.45 -4.31
N THR A 583 16.02 21.41 -4.71
CA THR A 583 14.99 21.53 -5.77
C THR A 583 13.85 22.47 -5.39
N SER A 584 13.50 22.59 -4.10
CA SER A 584 12.50 23.54 -3.62
C SER A 584 12.98 25.00 -3.67
N THR A 585 14.26 25.24 -3.41
CA THR A 585 14.84 26.59 -3.51
C THR A 585 14.86 27.07 -4.96
N ILE A 586 15.19 26.19 -5.91
CA ILE A 586 15.17 26.50 -7.35
C ILE A 586 13.77 26.89 -7.82
N VAL A 587 12.73 26.14 -7.42
CA VAL A 587 11.33 26.51 -7.73
C VAL A 587 10.94 27.86 -7.12
N THR A 588 11.44 28.17 -5.92
CA THR A 588 11.22 29.47 -5.28
C THR A 588 11.89 30.60 -6.06
N ALA A 589 13.12 30.39 -6.56
CA ALA A 589 13.83 31.38 -7.37
C ALA A 589 13.09 31.69 -8.69
N ILE A 590 12.57 30.66 -9.37
CA ILE A 590 11.71 30.84 -10.56
C ILE A 590 10.47 31.67 -10.19
N ARG A 591 9.82 31.38 -9.06
CA ARG A 591 8.65 32.12 -8.61
C ARG A 591 8.98 33.59 -8.36
N SER A 592 10.09 33.88 -7.68
CA SER A 592 10.56 35.26 -7.46
C SER A 592 10.79 36.00 -8.77
N TYR A 593 11.33 35.34 -9.79
CA TYR A 593 11.48 35.93 -11.13
C TYR A 593 10.12 36.24 -11.79
N THR A 594 9.16 35.31 -11.72
CA THR A 594 7.83 35.54 -12.30
C THR A 594 7.01 36.63 -11.60
N LEU A 595 7.34 36.96 -10.34
CA LEU A 595 6.70 38.07 -9.63
C LEU A 595 7.19 39.45 -10.14
N THR A 596 8.45 39.54 -10.59
CA THR A 596 9.00 40.77 -11.17
C THR A 596 8.76 40.85 -12.68
N ASN A 597 8.54 39.71 -13.33
CA ASN A 597 8.27 39.59 -14.76
C ASN A 597 7.03 38.70 -14.99
N PRO A 598 5.81 39.25 -14.85
CA PRO A 598 4.58 38.44 -14.91
C PRO A 598 4.18 38.02 -16.33
N SER A 599 4.51 38.84 -17.35
CA SER A 599 4.18 38.60 -18.77
C SER A 599 5.38 38.05 -19.55
N ALA A 600 5.14 37.08 -20.43
CA ALA A 600 6.16 36.47 -21.28
C ALA A 600 6.73 37.48 -22.28
N GLU A 601 5.87 38.30 -22.90
CA GLU A 601 6.29 39.39 -23.79
C GLU A 601 7.17 40.42 -23.07
N ALA A 602 6.77 40.85 -21.87
CA ALA A 602 7.53 41.82 -21.09
C ALA A 602 8.88 41.27 -20.60
N ALA A 603 8.92 39.98 -20.24
CA ALA A 603 10.15 39.29 -19.84
C ALA A 603 11.12 39.11 -21.03
N LEU A 604 10.59 38.79 -22.22
CA LEU A 604 11.38 38.66 -23.44
C LEU A 604 11.96 40.01 -23.89
N ALA A 605 11.19 41.10 -23.80
CA ALA A 605 11.66 42.44 -24.14
C ALA A 605 12.80 42.94 -23.23
N GLN A 606 12.85 42.46 -21.98
CA GLN A 606 13.90 42.76 -21.01
C GLN A 606 15.05 41.76 -21.03
N SER A 607 14.93 40.68 -21.81
CA SER A 607 15.96 39.64 -21.87
C SER A 607 17.18 40.13 -22.65
N PRO A 608 18.41 39.90 -22.14
CA PRO A 608 19.64 40.23 -22.86
C PRO A 608 19.90 39.30 -24.07
N ASP A 609 19.23 38.14 -24.13
CA ASP A 609 19.35 37.16 -25.22
C ASP A 609 18.04 37.10 -26.01
N ALA A 610 18.09 37.47 -27.30
CA ALA A 610 16.93 37.45 -28.19
C ALA A 610 16.34 36.04 -28.41
N ARG A 611 17.05 34.98 -28.00
CA ARG A 611 16.61 33.58 -28.16
C ARG A 611 15.63 33.13 -27.08
N GLY A 612 15.51 33.83 -25.95
CA GLY A 612 14.64 33.39 -24.86
C GLY A 612 14.87 34.10 -23.52
N ILE A 613 14.18 33.61 -22.49
CA ILE A 613 14.28 34.12 -21.11
C ILE A 613 15.33 33.31 -20.35
N ALA A 614 16.30 33.98 -19.73
CA ALA A 614 17.30 33.36 -18.87
C ALA A 614 17.07 33.76 -17.39
N ILE A 615 16.81 32.76 -16.54
CA ILE A 615 16.56 32.95 -15.10
C ILE A 615 17.81 32.47 -14.33
N PRO A 616 18.52 33.36 -13.61
CA PRO A 616 19.68 32.97 -12.81
C PRO A 616 19.24 32.22 -11.55
N ILE A 617 19.93 31.11 -11.24
CA ILE A 617 19.65 30.26 -10.09
C ILE A 617 20.90 30.21 -9.20
N PRO A 618 20.85 30.68 -7.94
CA PRO A 618 22.02 30.71 -7.05
C PRO A 618 22.66 29.35 -6.78
N GLU A 619 21.85 28.28 -6.80
CA GLU A 619 22.26 26.91 -6.51
C GLU A 619 22.75 26.12 -7.75
N ALA A 620 22.86 26.76 -8.91
CA ALA A 620 23.30 26.13 -10.15
C ALA A 620 24.28 27.01 -10.95
N SER A 621 25.21 26.36 -11.64
CA SER A 621 26.22 26.98 -12.51
C SER A 621 25.61 27.52 -13.81
N ALA A 622 24.48 26.95 -14.26
CA ALA A 622 23.77 27.35 -15.46
C ALA A 622 22.41 28.00 -15.12
N PRO A 623 21.97 29.01 -15.89
CA PRO A 623 20.63 29.54 -15.74
C PRO A 623 19.57 28.58 -16.30
N ILE A 624 18.33 28.73 -15.84
CA ILE A 624 17.19 28.13 -16.51
C ILE A 624 16.90 28.95 -17.77
N PHE A 625 16.85 28.30 -18.92
CA PHE A 625 16.64 28.96 -20.21
C PHE A 625 15.33 28.50 -20.83
N ILE A 626 14.48 29.45 -21.17
CA ILE A 626 13.16 29.21 -21.78
C ILE A 626 13.20 29.83 -23.18
N PRO A 627 13.16 29.05 -24.25
CA PRO A 627 13.16 29.58 -25.61
C PRO A 627 11.98 30.53 -25.85
N ALA A 628 12.18 31.59 -26.63
CA ALA A 628 11.16 32.61 -26.86
C ALA A 628 9.83 32.04 -27.40
N HIS A 629 9.91 31.08 -28.33
CA HIS A 629 8.73 30.41 -28.89
C HIS A 629 7.98 29.54 -27.87
N VAL A 630 8.66 29.06 -26.82
CA VAL A 630 8.05 28.26 -25.75
C VAL A 630 7.44 29.18 -24.69
N ALA A 631 8.11 30.27 -24.37
CA ALA A 631 7.59 31.30 -23.46
C ALA A 631 6.23 31.85 -23.92
N THR A 632 6.03 31.98 -25.24
CA THR A 632 4.78 32.46 -25.85
C THR A 632 3.81 31.37 -26.30
N SER A 633 4.19 30.08 -26.22
CA SER A 633 3.31 28.96 -26.57
C SER A 633 2.22 28.63 -25.54
N GLY A 634 2.25 29.31 -24.39
CA GLY A 634 1.26 29.12 -23.33
C GLY A 634 -0.15 29.53 -23.76
N THR A 635 -1.17 29.01 -23.08
CA THR A 635 -2.56 29.43 -23.31
C THR A 635 -2.86 30.83 -22.76
N THR A 636 -1.88 31.43 -22.08
CA THR A 636 -1.89 32.78 -21.51
C THR A 636 -0.50 33.38 -21.63
N ASP A 637 -0.43 34.71 -21.75
CA ASP A 637 0.82 35.47 -21.71
C ASP A 637 1.39 35.57 -20.28
N GLU A 638 0.59 35.25 -19.26
CA GLU A 638 1.06 35.22 -17.88
C GLU A 638 1.98 34.00 -17.63
N LEU A 639 3.26 34.23 -17.38
CA LEU A 639 4.25 33.17 -17.16
C LEU A 639 3.89 32.25 -15.99
N ALA A 640 3.36 32.81 -14.90
CA ALA A 640 2.94 32.06 -13.70
C ALA A 640 1.42 31.86 -13.60
N GLY A 641 0.64 32.38 -14.56
CA GLY A 641 -0.82 32.28 -14.58
C GLY A 641 -1.31 30.86 -14.87
N ALA A 642 -2.62 30.64 -14.77
CA ALA A 642 -3.23 29.36 -15.08
C ALA A 642 -3.03 29.02 -16.58
N GLY A 643 -2.23 27.97 -16.86
CA GLY A 643 -1.82 27.61 -18.22
C GLY A 643 -0.48 28.20 -18.69
N GLY A 644 0.16 29.03 -17.85
CA GLY A 644 1.50 29.55 -18.08
C GLY A 644 2.59 28.49 -17.98
N ILE A 645 3.69 28.69 -18.70
CA ILE A 645 4.84 27.76 -18.77
C ILE A 645 5.57 27.60 -17.42
N LEU A 646 5.55 28.63 -16.58
CA LEU A 646 6.15 28.67 -15.23
C LEU A 646 5.11 28.60 -14.10
N ALA A 647 3.89 28.14 -14.39
CA ALA A 647 2.86 27.95 -13.38
C ALA A 647 3.32 26.98 -12.27
N LEU A 648 3.07 27.34 -11.01
CA LEU A 648 3.50 26.57 -9.84
C LEU A 648 3.07 25.09 -9.87
N PRO A 649 1.83 24.73 -10.28
CA PRO A 649 1.42 23.33 -10.38
C PRO A 649 2.28 22.53 -11.38
N ARG A 650 2.67 23.14 -12.50
CA ARG A 650 3.52 22.52 -13.54
C ARG A 650 4.94 22.31 -13.03
N LEU A 651 5.53 23.34 -12.39
CA LEU A 651 6.87 23.24 -11.79
C LEU A 651 6.93 22.18 -10.68
N GLN A 652 5.91 22.10 -9.82
CA GLN A 652 5.85 21.06 -8.78
C GLN A 652 5.67 19.66 -9.36
N ARG A 653 4.98 19.51 -10.50
CA ARG A 653 4.89 18.23 -11.21
C ARG A 653 6.25 17.79 -11.76
N LEU A 654 6.95 18.68 -12.47
CA LEU A 654 8.30 18.42 -13.00
C LEU A 654 9.30 18.10 -11.88
N ARG A 655 9.22 18.82 -10.74
CA ARG A 655 10.03 18.53 -9.55
C ARG A 655 9.78 17.12 -9.01
N ARG A 656 8.52 16.72 -8.84
CA ARG A 656 8.17 15.36 -8.36
C ARG A 656 8.64 14.27 -9.32
N GLN A 657 8.51 14.50 -10.63
CA GLN A 657 9.00 13.60 -11.67
C GLN A 657 10.52 13.41 -11.58
N TRP A 658 11.27 14.51 -11.50
CA TRP A 658 12.73 14.45 -11.40
C TRP A 658 13.23 13.81 -10.11
N ILE A 659 12.61 14.12 -8.95
CA ILE A 659 12.92 13.48 -7.68
C ILE A 659 12.67 11.97 -7.76
N GLY A 660 11.55 11.55 -8.37
CA GLY A 660 11.23 10.14 -8.57
C GLY A 660 12.29 9.38 -9.37
N LEU A 661 12.82 10.01 -10.44
CA LEU A 661 13.86 9.44 -11.30
C LEU A 661 15.22 9.35 -10.61
N ASN A 662 15.57 10.36 -9.79
CA ASN A 662 16.92 10.51 -9.26
C ASN A 662 17.09 10.01 -7.81
N ARG A 663 16.00 9.63 -7.13
CA ARG A 663 15.99 9.15 -5.73
C ARG A 663 16.95 7.99 -5.47
N ALA A 664 17.12 7.08 -6.43
CA ALA A 664 18.01 5.92 -6.29
C ALA A 664 19.50 6.26 -6.43
N TYR A 665 19.83 7.45 -6.95
CA TYR A 665 21.19 7.87 -7.29
C TYR A 665 21.79 8.88 -6.30
N VAL A 666 21.03 9.27 -5.27
CA VAL A 666 21.38 10.36 -4.35
C VAL A 666 21.75 9.78 -2.98
N GLY A 667 23.04 9.72 -2.63
CA GLY A 667 23.51 9.32 -1.30
C GLY A 667 23.70 7.81 -1.11
N GLY A 668 24.92 7.40 -0.72
CA GLY A 668 25.36 6.01 -0.51
C GLY A 668 26.59 5.63 -1.36
N HIS A 669 27.08 4.38 -1.25
CA HIS A 669 28.23 3.84 -2.02
C HIS A 669 28.15 4.04 -3.56
N ALA A 670 26.98 4.41 -4.10
CA ALA A 670 26.80 4.83 -5.49
C ALA A 670 27.53 6.14 -5.85
N SER A 671 27.85 7.02 -4.89
CA SER A 671 28.71 8.19 -5.15
C SER A 671 30.19 7.80 -5.37
N ALA A 672 30.59 6.59 -4.94
CA ALA A 672 31.94 6.05 -5.15
C ALA A 672 32.06 5.20 -6.43
N VAL A 673 30.93 4.83 -7.06
CA VAL A 673 30.89 4.10 -8.34
C VAL A 673 30.44 5.08 -9.42
N LYS A 674 31.11 5.11 -10.58
CA LYS A 674 30.83 6.03 -11.70
C LYS A 674 29.31 6.04 -12.05
N GLY A 675 28.56 7.04 -11.55
CA GLY A 675 27.12 7.19 -11.82
C GLY A 675 26.24 7.77 -10.69
N GLY A 676 26.74 7.95 -9.46
CA GLY A 676 25.96 8.62 -8.40
C GLY A 676 25.89 10.14 -8.53
N LEU A 677 24.78 10.74 -8.08
CA LEU A 677 24.57 12.19 -8.04
C LEU A 677 24.98 12.73 -6.66
N ALA A 678 26.05 13.52 -6.61
CA ALA A 678 26.52 14.13 -5.37
C ALA A 678 25.61 15.32 -4.97
N PRO A 679 25.48 15.67 -3.68
CA PRO A 679 24.57 16.72 -3.21
C PRO A 679 24.80 18.11 -3.84
N ASP A 680 26.05 18.43 -4.17
CA ASP A 680 26.47 19.65 -4.88
C ASP A 680 26.09 19.64 -6.37
N GLN A 681 25.90 18.47 -6.97
CA GLN A 681 25.52 18.30 -8.38
C GLN A 681 24.00 18.30 -8.61
N VAL A 682 23.21 18.19 -7.53
CA VAL A 682 21.74 18.14 -7.59
C VAL A 682 21.15 19.36 -8.28
N GLY A 683 21.63 20.57 -7.94
CA GLY A 683 21.13 21.81 -8.52
C GLY A 683 21.33 21.87 -10.03
N ASP A 684 22.56 21.60 -10.48
CA ASP A 684 22.92 21.59 -11.90
C ASP A 684 22.20 20.49 -12.69
N ALA A 685 21.97 19.33 -12.09
CA ALA A 685 21.25 18.24 -12.74
C ALA A 685 19.75 18.53 -12.86
N PHE A 686 19.15 19.18 -11.86
CA PHE A 686 17.75 19.58 -11.92
C PHE A 686 17.52 20.72 -12.91
N VAL A 687 18.40 21.73 -12.95
CA VAL A 687 18.32 22.80 -13.96
C VAL A 687 18.48 22.25 -15.38
N ARG A 688 19.40 21.31 -15.60
CA ARG A 688 19.54 20.64 -16.91
C ARG A 688 18.27 19.91 -17.33
N PHE A 689 17.63 19.21 -16.40
CA PHE A 689 16.33 18.57 -16.66
C PHE A 689 15.25 19.57 -17.01
N LEU A 690 15.11 20.66 -16.25
CA LEU A 690 14.12 21.71 -16.55
C LEU A 690 14.36 22.34 -17.93
N ASN A 691 15.61 22.62 -18.28
CA ASN A 691 15.94 23.16 -19.60
C ASN A 691 15.59 22.18 -20.73
N ALA A 692 15.81 20.87 -20.55
CA ALA A 692 15.40 19.87 -21.52
C ALA A 692 13.87 19.81 -21.69
N GLU A 693 13.13 19.85 -20.57
CA GLU A 693 11.66 19.86 -20.58
C GLU A 693 11.08 21.14 -21.20
N PHE A 694 11.77 22.29 -21.04
CA PHE A 694 11.39 23.55 -21.68
C PHE A 694 11.82 23.65 -23.14
N ALA A 695 12.83 22.90 -23.59
CA ALA A 695 13.25 22.89 -24.99
C ALA A 695 12.34 22.03 -25.90
N GLY A 696 11.65 21.01 -25.36
CA GLY A 696 10.80 20.09 -26.12
C GLY A 696 11.60 19.18 -27.08
N GLU A 697 10.91 18.40 -27.93
CA GLU A 697 11.53 17.45 -28.90
C GLU A 697 12.39 18.11 -30.00
N SER A 698 12.51 19.44 -29.99
CA SER A 698 13.36 20.22 -30.91
C SER A 698 14.73 20.51 -30.30
N GLY A 699 15.31 19.55 -29.59
CA GLY A 699 16.64 19.68 -28.99
C GLY A 699 17.75 19.58 -30.05
N VAL A 700 18.34 20.72 -30.40
CA VAL A 700 19.74 20.81 -30.85
C VAL A 700 20.55 21.48 -29.75
#